data_AF-A0A950D8A9-F1
#
_entry.id   AF-A0A950D8A9-F1
#
_cell.length_a   1.000
_cell.length_b   1.000
_cell.length_c   1.000
_cell.angle_alpha   90.00
_cell.angle_beta   90.00
_cell.angle_gamma   90.00
#
_symmetry.space_group_name_H-M   'P 1'
#
loop_
_entity.id
_entity.type
_entity.pdbx_description
1 polymer ?
#
loop_
_entity_poly.entity_id
_entity_poly.type
_entity_poly.pdbx_seq_one_letter_code
_entity_poly.pdbx_strand_id
1 'polypeptide(L)'
;MNPRCPILRKRARVSSQRLVSVGGLFTLAISLCLCLPVRAIDPARLHMKPFGHPAELNPVLGPERPKATLRPQRSVIPIFQSEKLAAPQWIALGPDPIPNGQTYTSHGTAPPSLEVPVSGRVSAIAVDPRDPEIVYVGGAQGGVYRSLNGGKTWEQLLGSALNFAIGSITVDPTDTTRVLIGTGEGNLSADSYFGGGVYLVTGATSKTPMLKGPYYVTSTSANAFMNRSIVKILVDPQNNNIVFCATSSGVGGLGAQTGATLPPRGLYRSTNFTSANPTFDQLAVGPGTNVICTSAAMDPANPDHVVCSLFGQVTDKHGNNVQGGLYYSTNATSATPTFTLATVTGGPAVSNNVATLINVKLDISPDGQTILAATDEYDTNQQDQGLLRKSTDGGKTYPTILTAADGFAGGQGFYNVAIAIDQTNPQNVYLAGTLSSTGVDPDGPPGHGYMYIDGQVIANPGPPNPQATGHGPPNGGGIFQYSTDGGTTFTPSVARLHADSHAIAISKSNPKVIYTGNDGGVWASSDSAKKWRDINTKGFSATQFESIAVHPTNKNFSIGGTQDNGTIFFKPDGSIVRADFGDGGYALIDQSAKNTEEVTMYHTYFNVTNDLIGFSRVLKTSCAEEGEWSFLGRYTGDVDPTVHCDGSTDRFNGIQLTDSVNFYAPMALGPGTPNTVYFGTDTLYWSNDQGNTMFPVSASPIETGVPISAIGVSPMSDSIRVVGLDDGSVYATVTGGALVNLNVGIRVYVSRIVMDPVNPDVVYICYNGYQLTGSENILTVVEPFGGGR
;
A
#
# COMPACT_ATOMS: atom_id res chain seq x y z
N MET A 1 34.02 -30.03 -64.78
CA MET A 1 35.38 -30.41 -64.33
C MET A 1 35.28 -31.13 -62.99
N ASN A 2 36.10 -32.16 -62.80
CA ASN A 2 36.35 -32.90 -61.55
C ASN A 2 37.90 -32.92 -61.41
N PRO A 3 38.56 -33.42 -60.34
CA PRO A 3 38.07 -33.84 -59.01
C PRO A 3 38.95 -33.35 -57.83
N ARG A 4 38.53 -33.59 -56.57
CA ARG A 4 39.15 -34.62 -55.68
C ARG A 4 38.50 -34.65 -54.29
N CYS A 5 38.60 -35.81 -53.66
CA CYS A 5 37.78 -36.28 -52.53
C CYS A 5 38.66 -37.20 -51.62
N PRO A 6 38.17 -38.20 -50.85
CA PRO A 6 38.18 -38.20 -49.38
C PRO A 6 39.00 -39.35 -48.75
N ILE A 7 38.86 -39.57 -47.43
CA ILE A 7 39.09 -40.86 -46.71
C ILE A 7 38.25 -40.80 -45.40
N LEU A 8 37.24 -41.66 -45.15
CA LEU A 8 37.25 -43.08 -44.74
C LEU A 8 37.69 -43.27 -43.25
N ARG A 9 37.10 -44.14 -42.39
CA ARG A 9 35.95 -45.07 -42.42
C ARG A 9 35.83 -45.76 -41.04
N LYS A 10 34.63 -46.06 -40.49
CA LYS A 10 34.28 -47.40 -39.86
C LYS A 10 32.86 -47.48 -39.28
N ARG A 11 32.38 -48.72 -39.14
CA ARG A 11 31.04 -49.17 -38.69
C ARG A 11 31.10 -49.67 -37.24
N ALA A 12 29.97 -49.64 -36.53
CA ALA A 12 29.41 -50.81 -35.82
C ALA A 12 27.94 -50.58 -35.42
N ARG A 13 27.09 -51.61 -35.62
CA ARG A 13 25.77 -51.76 -34.97
C ARG A 13 25.85 -52.93 -34.00
N VAL A 14 25.25 -52.78 -32.81
CA VAL A 14 24.67 -53.85 -31.97
C VAL A 14 23.53 -53.11 -31.22
N SER A 15 22.22 -53.30 -31.47
CA SER A 15 21.32 -54.38 -30.96
C SER A 15 21.60 -54.77 -29.50
N SER A 16 20.68 -55.19 -28.63
CA SER A 16 19.22 -55.08 -28.43
C SER A 16 18.98 -55.51 -26.95
N GLN A 17 17.81 -55.73 -26.34
CA GLN A 17 16.41 -55.81 -26.76
C GLN A 17 15.50 -55.57 -25.52
N ARG A 18 14.17 -55.55 -25.67
CA ARG A 18 13.26 -55.91 -24.55
C ARG A 18 13.22 -57.45 -24.41
N LEU A 19 13.06 -58.00 -23.20
CA LEU A 19 11.94 -58.89 -22.82
C LEU A 19 12.07 -59.43 -21.37
N VAL A 20 11.00 -59.24 -20.59
CA VAL A 20 10.25 -60.24 -19.76
C VAL A 20 10.98 -61.09 -18.68
N SER A 21 10.47 -60.91 -17.46
CA SER A 21 10.47 -61.72 -16.21
C SER A 21 10.86 -63.21 -16.20
N VAL A 22 11.48 -63.67 -15.10
CA VAL A 22 10.86 -64.43 -13.96
C VAL A 22 11.97 -64.90 -12.96
N GLY A 23 11.72 -64.83 -11.64
CA GLY A 23 12.25 -65.81 -10.67
C GLY A 23 13.36 -65.44 -9.66
N GLY A 24 12.96 -64.94 -8.48
CA GLY A 24 13.27 -65.53 -7.15
C GLY A 24 14.67 -65.46 -6.49
N LEU A 25 14.70 -64.85 -5.28
CA LEU A 25 15.58 -65.11 -4.10
C LEU A 25 17.12 -64.93 -4.25
N PHE A 26 17.92 -64.42 -3.31
CA PHE A 26 17.83 -63.77 -1.97
C PHE A 26 18.60 -62.41 -2.07
N THR A 27 18.54 -61.41 -1.18
CA THR A 27 18.42 -61.38 0.29
C THR A 27 17.69 -60.12 0.75
N LEU A 28 17.00 -60.19 1.90
CA LEU A 28 16.05 -59.20 2.41
C LEU A 28 16.52 -58.60 3.76
N ALA A 29 16.18 -57.33 4.04
CA ALA A 29 16.02 -56.83 5.41
C ALA A 29 15.00 -55.69 5.48
N ILE A 30 13.73 -56.04 5.72
CA ILE A 30 12.66 -55.14 6.17
C ILE A 30 12.70 -55.09 7.70
N SER A 31 12.25 -54.00 8.32
CA SER A 31 11.67 -54.08 9.68
C SER A 31 10.60 -53.01 9.92
N LEU A 32 9.35 -53.39 9.66
CA LEU A 32 8.22 -52.92 10.43
C LEU A 32 7.97 -53.98 11.52
N CYS A 33 7.80 -53.60 12.78
CA CYS A 33 7.41 -54.55 13.83
C CYS A 33 6.45 -53.91 14.84
N LEU A 34 5.23 -54.45 14.89
CA LEU A 34 4.27 -54.27 15.96
C LEU A 34 4.44 -55.42 16.96
N CYS A 35 4.57 -55.11 18.25
CA CYS A 35 4.16 -56.01 19.34
C CYS A 35 4.01 -55.25 20.67
N LEU A 36 2.76 -55.16 21.14
CA LEU A 36 2.38 -55.00 22.56
C LEU A 36 2.73 -56.31 23.33
N PRO A 37 2.74 -56.40 24.69
CA PRO A 37 1.78 -55.75 25.61
C PRO A 37 2.28 -55.40 27.05
N VAL A 38 1.32 -55.08 27.95
CA VAL A 38 1.40 -55.08 29.44
C VAL A 38 2.06 -53.83 30.08
N ARG A 39 1.53 -53.19 31.14
CA ARG A 39 0.18 -52.95 31.71
C ARG A 39 0.37 -52.01 32.93
N ALA A 40 -0.57 -51.08 33.17
CA ALA A 40 -0.73 -50.30 34.43
C ALA A 40 0.47 -49.37 34.77
N ILE A 41 0.32 -48.24 35.47
CA ILE A 41 -0.67 -47.88 36.50
C ILE A 41 -1.25 -46.46 36.25
N ASP A 42 -2.57 -46.42 36.07
CA ASP A 42 -3.50 -45.32 36.43
C ASP A 42 -3.74 -45.45 37.97
N PRO A 43 -3.99 -44.42 38.82
CA PRO A 43 -5.00 -43.39 38.52
C PRO A 43 -4.93 -42.00 39.21
N ALA A 44 -5.99 -41.23 38.91
CA ALA A 44 -6.63 -40.14 39.67
C ALA A 44 -6.14 -38.70 39.38
N ARG A 45 -6.94 -37.75 38.84
CA ARG A 45 -8.33 -37.32 39.16
C ARG A 45 -8.48 -36.77 40.58
N LEU A 46 -9.17 -35.65 40.88
CA LEU A 46 -9.83 -34.60 40.08
C LEU A 46 -10.06 -33.37 41.00
N HIS A 47 -10.71 -32.33 40.46
CA HIS A 47 -11.56 -31.34 41.15
C HIS A 47 -10.96 -30.09 41.85
N MET A 48 -11.46 -28.94 41.34
CA MET A 48 -11.94 -27.74 42.06
C MET A 48 -10.97 -26.59 42.45
N LYS A 49 -11.24 -25.41 41.84
CA LYS A 49 -11.11 -24.04 42.43
C LYS A 49 -11.98 -23.93 43.71
N PRO A 50 -11.90 -22.89 44.60
CA PRO A 50 -11.33 -21.54 44.38
C PRO A 50 -10.66 -20.85 45.61
N PHE A 51 -10.34 -19.54 45.45
CA PHE A 51 -10.20 -18.44 46.45
C PHE A 51 -9.46 -18.65 47.80
N GLY A 52 -8.54 -17.72 48.14
CA GLY A 52 -8.18 -17.43 49.54
C GLY A 52 -6.78 -16.84 49.81
N HIS A 53 -6.70 -15.53 50.03
CA HIS A 53 -5.69 -14.87 50.91
C HIS A 53 -6.15 -15.01 52.39
N PRO A 54 -5.36 -14.65 53.44
CA PRO A 54 -3.94 -14.28 53.53
C PRO A 54 -3.21 -15.01 54.71
N ALA A 55 -2.16 -14.36 55.24
CA ALA A 55 -1.61 -14.43 56.61
C ALA A 55 -0.40 -15.36 56.91
N GLU A 56 0.73 -14.67 57.13
CA GLU A 56 1.79 -14.86 58.13
C GLU A 56 1.72 -16.08 59.08
N LEU A 57 2.87 -16.75 59.27
CA LEU A 57 3.64 -16.68 60.52
C LEU A 57 4.98 -17.46 60.45
N ASN A 58 6.05 -16.78 60.83
CA ASN A 58 7.38 -17.31 61.21
C ASN A 58 7.32 -17.79 62.70
N PRO A 59 8.37 -18.31 63.38
CA PRO A 59 9.77 -18.64 62.98
C PRO A 59 10.25 -20.02 63.56
N VAL A 60 11.53 -20.13 63.99
CA VAL A 60 12.16 -21.15 64.90
C VAL A 60 12.61 -22.47 64.24
N LEU A 61 13.87 -22.98 64.34
CA LEU A 61 15.17 -22.54 64.91
C LEU A 61 16.30 -23.44 64.29
N GLY A 62 17.57 -23.00 64.23
CA GLY A 62 18.72 -23.90 64.00
C GLY A 62 19.99 -23.25 63.40
N PRO A 63 21.22 -23.57 63.87
CA PRO A 63 22.39 -22.69 63.67
C PRO A 63 23.23 -22.93 62.40
N GLU A 64 24.18 -22.01 62.21
CA GLU A 64 24.79 -21.61 60.94
C GLU A 64 25.88 -22.53 60.35
N ARG A 65 26.13 -22.35 59.04
CA ARG A 65 27.48 -22.45 58.45
C ARG A 65 27.74 -21.19 57.61
N PRO A 66 28.94 -20.58 57.67
CA PRO A 66 29.21 -19.33 56.97
C PRO A 66 29.26 -19.55 55.45
N LYS A 67 28.41 -18.83 54.71
CA LYS A 67 28.54 -18.66 53.25
C LYS A 67 29.19 -17.32 52.94
N ALA A 68 29.94 -17.28 51.84
CA ALA A 68 30.65 -16.10 51.39
C ALA A 68 29.74 -14.87 51.23
N THR A 69 30.28 -13.70 51.57
CA THR A 69 29.62 -12.39 51.43
C THR A 69 29.29 -12.09 49.98
N LEU A 70 28.03 -12.32 49.59
CA LEU A 70 27.42 -11.61 48.47
C LEU A 70 27.18 -10.17 48.92
N ARG A 71 27.68 -9.21 48.14
CA ARG A 71 27.31 -7.80 48.32
C ARG A 71 25.80 -7.66 48.05
N PRO A 72 25.09 -6.74 48.73
CA PRO A 72 23.70 -6.45 48.38
C PRO A 72 23.61 -6.09 46.90
N GLN A 73 22.61 -6.62 46.19
CA GLN A 73 22.22 -6.03 44.91
C GLN A 73 22.00 -4.54 45.13
N ARG A 74 22.58 -3.70 44.27
CA ARG A 74 22.15 -2.30 44.17
C ARG A 74 20.64 -2.33 43.96
N SER A 75 19.92 -1.60 44.80
CA SER A 75 18.53 -1.23 44.59
C SER A 75 18.36 -0.81 43.14
N VAL A 76 17.47 -1.49 42.40
CA VAL A 76 17.01 -1.02 41.10
C VAL A 76 16.47 0.38 41.31
N ILE A 77 17.16 1.38 40.77
CA ILE A 77 16.66 2.75 40.77
C ILE A 77 15.48 2.74 39.80
N PRO A 78 14.26 3.08 40.23
CA PRO A 78 13.17 3.33 39.30
C PRO A 78 13.46 4.66 38.60
N ILE A 79 14.26 4.58 37.53
CA ILE A 79 14.22 5.61 36.48
C ILE A 79 12.79 5.58 35.94
N PHE A 80 12.22 6.76 35.65
CA PHE A 80 10.79 6.98 35.47
C PHE A 80 9.97 6.92 36.77
N GLN A 81 10.24 7.85 37.68
CA GLN A 81 9.10 8.60 38.22
C GLN A 81 8.38 9.21 37.02
N SER A 82 7.15 8.76 36.75
CA SER A 82 6.28 9.43 35.79
C SER A 82 5.78 10.73 36.40
N GLU A 83 6.61 11.77 36.33
CA GLU A 83 6.06 13.10 36.22
C GLU A 83 5.08 13.05 35.05
N LYS A 84 3.81 13.30 35.37
CA LYS A 84 2.73 13.35 34.39
C LYS A 84 2.88 14.66 33.63
N LEU A 85 3.91 14.72 32.78
CA LEU A 85 4.15 15.80 31.84
C LEU A 85 2.80 16.14 31.21
N ALA A 86 2.41 17.41 31.30
CA ALA A 86 1.23 17.87 30.59
C ALA A 86 1.40 17.46 29.13
N ALA A 87 0.43 16.73 28.58
CA ALA A 87 0.53 16.18 27.23
C ALA A 87 0.97 17.32 26.29
N PRO A 88 2.05 17.13 25.51
CA PRO A 88 2.63 18.21 24.73
C PRO A 88 1.55 18.84 23.86
N GLN A 89 1.45 20.17 23.86
CA GLN A 89 0.54 20.86 22.96
C GLN A 89 1.10 20.77 21.55
N TRP A 90 0.67 19.74 20.83
CA TRP A 90 0.92 19.57 19.41
C TRP A 90 0.31 20.75 18.65
N ILE A 91 1.12 21.36 17.80
CA ILE A 91 0.72 22.43 16.88
C ILE A 91 0.92 21.84 15.48
N ALA A 92 -0.13 21.87 14.66
CA ALA A 92 0.00 21.50 13.26
C ALA A 92 0.92 22.51 12.55
N LEU A 93 1.98 22.01 11.91
CA LEU A 93 2.87 22.82 11.08
C LEU A 93 2.37 22.93 9.63
N GLY A 94 1.45 22.07 9.21
CA GLY A 94 1.03 21.91 7.82
C GLY A 94 1.92 20.92 7.06
N PRO A 95 1.79 20.84 5.71
CA PRO A 95 0.83 21.57 4.88
C PRO A 95 -0.65 21.25 5.18
N ASP A 96 -1.53 22.23 4.98
CA ASP A 96 -3.00 22.12 5.10
C ASP A 96 -3.65 23.20 4.22
N PRO A 97 -3.61 23.11 2.87
CA PRO A 97 -3.00 22.08 1.99
C PRO A 97 -1.54 22.41 1.55
N ILE A 98 -0.98 21.64 0.61
CA ILE A 98 0.20 22.03 -0.19
C ILE A 98 -0.28 23.08 -1.22
N PRO A 99 0.21 24.34 -1.23
CA PRO A 99 -0.44 25.41 -2.02
C PRO A 99 -0.29 25.30 -3.55
N ASN A 100 0.91 24.95 -4.02
CA ASN A 100 1.25 24.82 -5.44
C ASN A 100 1.46 23.33 -5.71
N GLY A 101 0.36 22.61 -5.92
CA GLY A 101 0.36 21.16 -6.05
C GLY A 101 0.60 20.65 -7.45
N GLN A 102 1.03 19.40 -7.55
CA GLN A 102 1.23 18.74 -8.83
C GLN A 102 -0.14 18.53 -9.50
N THR A 103 -0.27 19.00 -10.72
CA THR A 103 -1.52 18.91 -11.49
C THR A 103 -1.22 18.78 -12.97
N TYR A 104 -2.24 18.40 -13.73
CA TYR A 104 -2.09 17.93 -15.08
C TYR A 104 -3.07 18.57 -16.07
N THR A 105 -2.74 18.39 -17.33
CA THR A 105 -3.57 18.67 -18.50
C THR A 105 -3.65 17.42 -19.36
N SER A 106 -4.40 17.43 -20.46
CA SER A 106 -4.47 16.30 -21.40
C SER A 106 -3.20 16.09 -22.23
N HIS A 107 -2.12 16.81 -21.91
CA HIS A 107 -0.85 16.80 -22.64
C HIS A 107 0.38 16.70 -21.70
N GLY A 108 0.19 16.34 -20.43
CA GLY A 108 1.25 16.26 -19.41
C GLY A 108 1.06 17.25 -18.26
N THR A 109 2.16 17.55 -17.56
CA THR A 109 2.20 18.45 -16.40
C THR A 109 1.57 19.81 -16.70
N ALA A 110 0.90 20.37 -15.70
CA ALA A 110 0.28 21.68 -15.82
C ALA A 110 1.33 22.80 -15.74
N PRO A 111 1.19 23.89 -16.51
CA PRO A 111 1.95 25.11 -16.26
C PRO A 111 1.53 25.70 -14.89
N PRO A 112 2.40 26.48 -14.21
CA PRO A 112 2.11 27.07 -12.89
C PRO A 112 0.80 27.87 -12.77
N SER A 113 0.26 28.37 -13.90
CA SER A 113 -1.04 29.06 -13.95
C SER A 113 -2.26 28.14 -13.78
N LEU A 114 -2.07 26.82 -13.82
CA LEU A 114 -3.12 25.81 -13.66
C LEU A 114 -2.90 24.93 -12.42
N GLU A 115 -1.77 25.06 -11.73
CA GLU A 115 -1.54 24.43 -10.43
C GLU A 115 -2.56 24.89 -9.38
N VAL A 116 -2.87 23.97 -8.48
CA VAL A 116 -3.88 24.14 -7.42
C VAL A 116 -3.41 23.47 -6.15
N PRO A 117 -4.04 23.75 -5.00
CA PRO A 117 -3.67 23.07 -3.79
C PRO A 117 -3.98 21.56 -3.80
N VAL A 118 -3.02 20.77 -3.34
CA VAL A 118 -3.08 19.29 -3.24
C VAL A 118 -2.86 18.83 -1.80
N SER A 119 -3.16 17.57 -1.51
CA SER A 119 -2.85 16.97 -0.21
C SER A 119 -2.21 15.58 -0.32
N GLY A 120 -3.00 14.52 -0.46
CA GLY A 120 -2.54 13.13 -0.50
C GLY A 120 -3.69 12.17 -0.79
N ARG A 121 -3.38 10.92 -1.14
CA ARG A 121 -4.29 9.96 -1.79
C ARG A 121 -5.64 9.75 -1.13
N VAL A 122 -6.69 9.95 -1.93
CA VAL A 122 -8.09 9.68 -1.57
C VAL A 122 -8.60 8.44 -2.27
N SER A 123 -8.68 7.35 -1.51
CA SER A 123 -9.13 6.02 -1.95
C SER A 123 -10.65 5.83 -1.89
N ALA A 124 -11.37 6.62 -1.10
CA ALA A 124 -12.81 6.45 -0.90
C ALA A 124 -13.55 7.79 -0.74
N ILE A 125 -14.71 7.92 -1.39
CA ILE A 125 -15.61 9.08 -1.25
C ILE A 125 -17.06 8.61 -1.12
N ALA A 126 -17.82 9.22 -0.21
CA ALA A 126 -19.27 9.09 -0.14
C ALA A 126 -19.96 10.44 0.08
N VAL A 127 -21.12 10.64 -0.55
CA VAL A 127 -21.93 11.86 -0.44
C VAL A 127 -23.25 11.52 0.24
N ASP A 128 -23.80 12.40 1.08
CA ASP A 128 -25.14 12.19 1.63
C ASP A 128 -26.17 12.17 0.48
N PRO A 129 -27.03 11.14 0.37
CA PRO A 129 -28.00 11.04 -0.73
C PRO A 129 -29.08 12.12 -0.72
N ARG A 130 -29.14 12.95 0.34
CA ARG A 130 -30.13 14.02 0.55
C ARG A 130 -29.51 15.42 0.37
N ASP A 131 -28.21 15.59 0.58
CA ASP A 131 -27.50 16.88 0.53
C ASP A 131 -26.14 16.79 -0.19
N PRO A 132 -25.93 17.47 -1.34
CA PRO A 132 -24.68 17.42 -2.08
C PRO A 132 -23.47 18.05 -1.36
N GLU A 133 -23.70 18.89 -0.34
CA GLU A 133 -22.63 19.58 0.40
C GLU A 133 -22.05 18.73 1.54
N ILE A 134 -22.75 17.65 1.94
CA ILE A 134 -22.31 16.70 2.96
C ILE A 134 -21.54 15.57 2.28
N VAL A 135 -20.23 15.54 2.49
CA VAL A 135 -19.31 14.61 1.82
C VAL A 135 -18.29 14.07 2.83
N TYR A 136 -17.99 12.79 2.69
CA TYR A 136 -17.04 12.03 3.49
C TYR A 136 -15.92 11.51 2.58
N VAL A 137 -14.68 11.68 3.00
CA VAL A 137 -13.47 11.33 2.24
C VAL A 137 -12.60 10.42 3.11
N GLY A 138 -12.11 9.32 2.53
CA GLY A 138 -11.16 8.41 3.12
C GLY A 138 -9.82 8.52 2.42
N GLY A 139 -8.78 8.84 3.17
CA GLY A 139 -7.40 8.79 2.67
C GLY A 139 -6.85 7.36 2.73
N ALA A 140 -5.91 7.03 1.84
CA ALA A 140 -5.20 5.75 1.84
C ALA A 140 -4.50 5.47 3.18
N GLN A 141 -3.99 6.50 3.84
CA GLN A 141 -3.36 6.43 5.17
C GLN A 141 -3.78 7.60 6.10
N GLY A 142 -4.58 8.56 5.62
CA GLY A 142 -4.96 9.79 6.35
C GLY A 142 -6.22 9.70 7.23
N GLY A 143 -6.93 8.56 7.23
CA GLY A 143 -8.20 8.37 7.92
C GLY A 143 -9.39 8.97 7.18
N VAL A 144 -10.48 9.23 7.92
CA VAL A 144 -11.73 9.78 7.35
C VAL A 144 -11.89 11.24 7.73
N TYR A 145 -12.24 12.05 6.73
CA TYR A 145 -12.61 13.45 6.84
C TYR A 145 -14.06 13.66 6.44
N ARG A 146 -14.70 14.67 7.04
CA ARG A 146 -16.07 15.10 6.75
C ARG A 146 -16.11 16.59 6.41
N SER A 147 -16.85 16.93 5.36
CA SER A 147 -17.34 18.28 5.10
C SER A 147 -18.86 18.32 5.28
N LEU A 148 -19.36 19.46 5.76
CA LEU A 148 -20.79 19.81 5.82
C LEU A 148 -21.13 21.01 4.91
N ASN A 149 -20.23 21.39 4.00
CA ASN A 149 -20.31 22.63 3.21
C ASN A 149 -19.64 22.56 1.83
N GLY A 150 -19.61 21.36 1.21
CA GLY A 150 -19.06 21.14 -0.13
C GLY A 150 -17.53 21.22 -0.20
N GLY A 151 -16.84 20.86 0.87
CA GLY A 151 -15.38 20.85 0.97
C GLY A 151 -14.76 22.25 1.08
N LYS A 152 -15.45 23.18 1.77
CA LYS A 152 -14.88 24.50 2.13
C LYS A 152 -14.12 24.45 3.46
N THR A 153 -14.44 23.47 4.31
CA THR A 153 -13.74 23.12 5.55
C THR A 153 -13.94 21.64 5.85
N TRP A 154 -12.91 20.99 6.39
CA TRP A 154 -12.95 19.57 6.75
C TRP A 154 -12.76 19.34 8.26
N GLU A 155 -13.25 18.19 8.73
CA GLU A 155 -13.13 17.72 10.11
C GLU A 155 -12.79 16.22 10.10
N GLN A 156 -11.71 15.83 10.79
CA GLN A 156 -11.26 14.44 10.86
C GLN A 156 -12.13 13.63 11.84
N LEU A 157 -12.69 12.51 11.39
CA LEU A 157 -13.60 11.65 12.15
C LEU A 157 -12.92 10.48 12.88
N LEU A 158 -11.69 10.13 12.50
CA LEU A 158 -10.98 8.94 12.99
C LEU A 158 -9.77 9.22 13.91
N GLY A 159 -9.68 10.40 14.54
CA GLY A 159 -8.53 10.78 15.38
C GLY A 159 -8.22 9.85 16.57
N SER A 160 -9.05 8.85 16.87
CA SER A 160 -8.81 7.80 17.86
C SER A 160 -9.00 6.37 17.31
N ALA A 161 -8.98 6.17 16.00
CA ALA A 161 -9.10 4.85 15.38
C ALA A 161 -7.79 4.05 15.51
N LEU A 162 -7.90 2.72 15.49
CA LEU A 162 -6.75 1.82 15.53
C LEU A 162 -5.98 1.75 14.20
N ASN A 163 -6.55 2.32 13.13
CA ASN A 163 -6.02 2.24 11.78
C ASN A 163 -6.60 3.42 10.96
N PHE A 164 -5.75 4.05 10.15
CA PHE A 164 -6.10 5.21 9.32
C PHE A 164 -6.16 4.88 7.82
N ALA A 165 -5.92 3.62 7.44
CA ALA A 165 -6.04 3.21 6.05
C ALA A 165 -7.50 2.90 5.70
N ILE A 166 -8.03 3.56 4.66
CA ILE A 166 -9.45 3.46 4.29
C ILE A 166 -9.56 2.82 2.90
N GLY A 167 -10.42 1.80 2.77
CA GLY A 167 -10.73 1.15 1.50
C GLY A 167 -12.17 1.39 1.04
N SER A 168 -13.07 1.79 1.94
CA SER A 168 -14.47 2.05 1.59
C SER A 168 -15.16 2.98 2.58
N ILE A 169 -16.05 3.84 2.09
CA ILE A 169 -16.98 4.64 2.88
C ILE A 169 -18.37 4.48 2.27
N THR A 170 -19.37 4.19 3.09
CA THR A 170 -20.78 4.09 2.66
C THR A 170 -21.69 4.78 3.65
N VAL A 171 -22.45 5.78 3.18
CA VAL A 171 -23.55 6.38 3.94
C VAL A 171 -24.71 5.38 3.96
N ASP A 172 -25.28 5.10 5.14
CA ASP A 172 -26.44 4.22 5.27
C ASP A 172 -27.67 4.86 4.57
N PRO A 173 -28.22 4.24 3.51
CA PRO A 173 -29.33 4.81 2.74
C PRO A 173 -30.63 4.93 3.55
N THR A 174 -30.79 4.13 4.60
CA THR A 174 -31.96 4.16 5.47
C THR A 174 -31.89 5.31 6.49
N ASP A 175 -30.69 5.61 6.99
CA ASP A 175 -30.42 6.64 8.00
C ASP A 175 -29.05 7.29 7.74
N THR A 176 -29.05 8.45 7.06
CA THR A 176 -27.81 9.14 6.67
C THR A 176 -27.04 9.75 7.84
N THR A 177 -27.51 9.61 9.09
CA THR A 177 -26.70 9.88 10.29
C THR A 177 -25.72 8.75 10.62
N ARG A 178 -25.79 7.63 9.89
CA ARG A 178 -24.90 6.47 10.00
C ARG A 178 -24.00 6.38 8.78
N VAL A 179 -22.68 6.24 9.02
CA VAL A 179 -21.68 6.05 7.96
C VAL A 179 -20.78 4.88 8.33
N LEU A 180 -20.69 3.91 7.42
CA LEU A 180 -19.88 2.71 7.57
C LEU A 180 -18.52 2.95 6.90
N ILE A 181 -17.44 2.61 7.61
CA ILE A 181 -16.06 2.78 7.14
C ILE A 181 -15.38 1.41 7.06
N GLY A 182 -14.97 1.00 5.87
CA GLY A 182 -14.12 -0.16 5.64
C GLY A 182 -12.65 0.25 5.71
N THR A 183 -11.90 -0.38 6.61
CA THR A 183 -10.45 -0.09 6.75
C THR A 183 -9.57 -1.05 5.93
N GLY A 184 -8.34 -0.61 5.71
CA GLY A 184 -7.35 -1.22 4.85
C GLY A 184 -7.53 -0.81 3.39
N GLU A 185 -6.43 -0.44 2.75
CA GLU A 185 -6.39 -0.11 1.33
C GLU A 185 -6.26 -1.39 0.49
N GLY A 186 -6.93 -1.44 -0.67
CA GLY A 186 -6.99 -2.64 -1.51
C GLY A 186 -6.57 -2.39 -2.96
N ASN A 187 -5.70 -1.40 -3.17
CA ASN A 187 -5.14 -1.02 -4.46
C ASN A 187 -3.97 -1.95 -4.89
N LEU A 188 -3.66 -2.98 -4.10
CA LEU A 188 -2.68 -4.05 -4.39
C LEU A 188 -1.24 -3.57 -4.61
N SER A 189 -0.94 -2.33 -4.25
CA SER A 189 0.38 -1.72 -4.32
C SER A 189 1.26 -2.07 -3.10
N ALA A 190 2.55 -1.75 -3.17
CA ALA A 190 3.53 -2.02 -2.11
C ALA A 190 3.21 -1.29 -0.78
N ASP A 191 2.55 -0.14 -0.90
CA ASP A 191 2.21 0.84 0.11
C ASP A 191 0.72 0.81 0.52
N SER A 192 -0.06 -0.19 0.06
CA SER A 192 -1.47 -0.39 0.40
C SER A 192 -1.68 -0.99 1.81
N TYR A 193 -1.90 -0.21 2.86
CA TYR A 193 -1.88 -0.75 4.24
C TYR A 193 -3.06 -1.68 4.61
N PHE A 194 -2.78 -2.64 5.52
CA PHE A 194 -3.80 -3.51 6.14
C PHE A 194 -4.86 -2.74 6.95
N GLY A 195 -6.07 -3.31 7.04
CA GLY A 195 -7.18 -2.83 7.84
C GLY A 195 -7.49 -3.65 9.10
N GLY A 196 -8.38 -3.10 9.93
CA GLY A 196 -8.86 -3.72 11.19
C GLY A 196 -10.33 -4.16 11.17
N GLY A 197 -11.08 -3.91 10.10
CA GLY A 197 -12.51 -4.24 9.98
C GLY A 197 -13.40 -3.03 9.65
N VAL A 198 -14.69 -3.16 9.97
CA VAL A 198 -15.72 -2.13 9.70
C VAL A 198 -15.92 -1.25 10.94
N TYR A 199 -15.75 0.07 10.82
CA TYR A 199 -16.25 1.01 11.82
C TYR A 199 -17.62 1.56 11.43
N LEU A 200 -18.38 2.00 12.43
CA LEU A 200 -19.63 2.73 12.26
C LEU A 200 -19.52 4.09 12.95
N VAL A 201 -19.64 5.17 12.18
CA VAL A 201 -19.87 6.51 12.71
C VAL A 201 -21.39 6.69 12.88
N THR A 202 -21.81 7.12 14.07
CA THR A 202 -23.21 7.46 14.39
C THR A 202 -23.34 8.94 14.74
N GLY A 203 -24.43 9.56 14.33
CA GLY A 203 -24.56 11.03 14.40
C GLY A 203 -23.57 11.72 13.46
N ALA A 204 -23.32 11.15 12.28
CA ALA A 204 -22.25 11.52 11.36
C ALA A 204 -22.32 12.96 10.83
N THR A 205 -23.48 13.62 10.89
CA THR A 205 -23.68 15.04 10.55
C THR A 205 -23.74 15.97 11.78
N SER A 206 -23.63 15.42 12.98
CA SER A 206 -23.67 16.18 14.24
C SER A 206 -22.31 16.75 14.65
N LYS A 207 -22.30 17.68 15.60
CA LYS A 207 -21.06 18.23 16.21
C LYS A 207 -20.30 17.25 17.11
N THR A 208 -20.87 16.09 17.42
CA THR A 208 -20.30 15.08 18.32
C THR A 208 -20.52 13.68 17.72
N PRO A 209 -19.92 13.39 16.54
CA PRO A 209 -20.04 12.07 15.93
C PRO A 209 -19.41 11.01 16.85
N MET A 210 -20.03 9.84 16.94
CA MET A 210 -19.55 8.73 17.75
C MET A 210 -19.06 7.58 16.86
N LEU A 211 -17.78 7.25 16.98
CA LEU A 211 -17.15 6.09 16.35
C LEU A 211 -17.44 4.81 17.16
N LYS A 212 -17.76 3.72 16.47
CA LYS A 212 -17.95 2.38 17.03
C LYS A 212 -17.23 1.34 16.18
N GLY A 213 -16.76 0.26 16.81
CA GLY A 213 -15.97 -0.79 16.18
C GLY A 213 -14.48 -0.72 16.55
N PRO A 214 -13.59 -1.36 15.77
CA PRO A 214 -13.91 -2.06 14.52
C PRO A 214 -14.73 -3.34 14.78
N TYR A 215 -15.61 -3.68 13.85
CA TYR A 215 -16.33 -4.94 13.80
C TYR A 215 -15.65 -5.86 12.78
N TYR A 216 -15.23 -7.04 13.22
CA TYR A 216 -14.34 -7.92 12.45
C TYR A 216 -14.56 -9.41 12.68
N VAL A 217 -15.68 -9.84 13.29
CA VAL A 217 -15.91 -11.23 13.69
C VAL A 217 -17.04 -11.92 12.90
N THR A 218 -16.93 -13.23 12.74
CA THR A 218 -17.98 -14.11 12.20
C THR A 218 -19.03 -14.45 13.26
N SER A 219 -20.14 -15.08 12.86
CA SER A 219 -21.13 -15.66 13.79
C SER A 219 -20.53 -16.71 14.74
N THR A 220 -19.43 -17.36 14.34
CA THR A 220 -18.66 -18.33 15.12
C THR A 220 -17.55 -17.69 15.97
N SER A 221 -17.50 -16.36 16.06
CA SER A 221 -16.44 -15.58 16.76
C SER A 221 -15.03 -15.77 16.18
N ALA A 222 -14.90 -16.22 14.93
CA ALA A 222 -13.63 -16.23 14.21
C ALA A 222 -13.33 -14.83 13.65
N ASN A 223 -12.05 -14.56 13.32
CA ASN A 223 -11.67 -13.35 12.61
C ASN A 223 -12.19 -13.38 11.16
N ALA A 224 -12.84 -12.31 10.73
CA ALA A 224 -13.27 -12.06 9.35
C ALA A 224 -12.37 -11.05 8.63
N PHE A 225 -11.90 -9.99 9.32
CA PHE A 225 -11.33 -8.81 8.65
C PHE A 225 -10.00 -8.26 9.19
N MET A 226 -9.51 -8.62 10.39
CA MET A 226 -8.22 -8.08 10.84
C MET A 226 -7.10 -8.55 9.91
N ASN A 227 -6.24 -7.61 9.50
CA ASN A 227 -5.21 -7.79 8.48
C ASN A 227 -5.77 -8.11 7.08
N ARG A 228 -6.94 -7.54 6.76
CA ARG A 228 -7.52 -7.49 5.41
C ARG A 228 -7.93 -6.07 5.04
N SER A 229 -8.15 -5.86 3.75
CA SER A 229 -8.70 -4.63 3.19
C SER A 229 -10.18 -4.80 2.91
N ILE A 230 -10.99 -3.77 3.13
CA ILE A 230 -12.41 -3.71 2.77
C ILE A 230 -12.60 -2.69 1.67
N VAL A 231 -12.66 -3.16 0.42
CA VAL A 231 -12.70 -2.32 -0.79
C VAL A 231 -14.11 -1.86 -1.19
N LYS A 232 -15.15 -2.48 -0.63
CA LYS A 232 -16.53 -2.04 -0.84
C LYS A 232 -17.43 -2.46 0.32
N ILE A 233 -18.24 -1.52 0.81
CA ILE A 233 -19.38 -1.79 1.68
C ILE A 233 -20.68 -1.48 0.93
N LEU A 234 -21.62 -2.43 0.91
CA LEU A 234 -22.97 -2.23 0.38
C LEU A 234 -23.96 -2.38 1.54
N VAL A 235 -24.91 -1.45 1.67
CA VAL A 235 -25.97 -1.50 2.67
C VAL A 235 -27.30 -1.66 1.94
N ASP A 236 -28.10 -2.64 2.33
CA ASP A 236 -29.44 -2.85 1.79
C ASP A 236 -30.34 -1.61 2.06
N PRO A 237 -30.88 -0.95 1.02
CA PRO A 237 -31.72 0.24 1.15
C PRO A 237 -33.08 -0.01 1.81
N GLN A 238 -33.45 -1.27 2.05
CA GLN A 238 -34.69 -1.68 2.71
C GLN A 238 -34.45 -2.20 4.13
N ASN A 239 -33.22 -2.65 4.47
CA ASN A 239 -32.88 -3.21 5.77
C ASN A 239 -31.39 -3.07 6.12
N ASN A 240 -31.01 -2.02 6.86
CA ASN A 240 -29.62 -1.76 7.27
C ASN A 240 -29.01 -2.75 8.30
N ASN A 241 -29.68 -3.86 8.60
CA ASN A 241 -29.01 -5.04 9.18
C ASN A 241 -28.25 -5.86 8.15
N ILE A 242 -28.66 -5.78 6.87
CA ILE A 242 -28.06 -6.50 5.76
C ILE A 242 -26.98 -5.60 5.15
N VAL A 243 -25.73 -5.99 5.38
CA VAL A 243 -24.53 -5.25 4.94
C VAL A 243 -23.57 -6.24 4.31
N PHE A 244 -23.10 -5.94 3.09
CA PHE A 244 -22.09 -6.73 2.40
C PHE A 244 -20.74 -6.03 2.47
N CYS A 245 -19.66 -6.81 2.55
CA CYS A 245 -18.28 -6.31 2.54
C CYS A 245 -17.44 -7.12 1.55
N ALA A 246 -16.96 -6.49 0.49
CA ALA A 246 -15.97 -7.06 -0.42
C ALA A 246 -14.58 -6.87 0.19
N THR A 247 -13.76 -7.94 0.20
CA THR A 247 -12.45 -7.94 0.84
C THR A 247 -11.31 -8.25 -0.12
N SER A 248 -10.20 -7.54 0.07
CA SER A 248 -8.94 -7.69 -0.66
C SER A 248 -7.78 -7.94 0.31
N SER A 249 -6.58 -8.13 -0.23
CA SER A 249 -5.35 -7.99 0.55
C SER A 249 -5.05 -6.50 0.80
N GLY A 250 -4.57 -6.20 2.01
CA GLY A 250 -3.62 -5.12 2.21
C GLY A 250 -2.21 -5.72 2.27
N VAL A 251 -1.20 -4.86 2.31
CA VAL A 251 0.23 -5.16 2.27
C VAL A 251 0.94 -4.16 3.17
N GLY A 252 1.44 -4.63 4.31
CA GLY A 252 2.22 -3.81 5.24
C GLY A 252 3.66 -3.62 4.79
N GLY A 253 3.87 -3.02 3.61
CA GLY A 253 5.17 -2.86 2.98
C GLY A 253 5.65 -4.09 2.20
N LEU A 254 6.69 -3.86 1.39
CA LEU A 254 7.39 -4.87 0.58
C LEU A 254 7.82 -6.08 1.43
N GLY A 255 7.78 -7.28 0.86
CA GLY A 255 8.34 -8.51 1.47
C GLY A 255 7.64 -9.06 2.73
N ALA A 256 6.72 -8.31 3.36
CA ALA A 256 6.16 -8.65 4.67
C ALA A 256 5.50 -10.04 4.74
N GLN A 257 6.11 -10.97 5.48
CA GLN A 257 5.48 -12.25 5.84
C GLN A 257 4.55 -12.03 7.03
N THR A 258 3.24 -12.24 6.83
CA THR A 258 2.30 -12.22 7.97
C THR A 258 2.49 -13.49 8.79
N GLY A 259 3.17 -13.38 9.94
CA GLY A 259 3.38 -14.51 10.87
C GLY A 259 2.09 -15.12 11.45
N ALA A 260 0.95 -14.44 11.28
CA ALA A 260 -0.38 -14.90 11.66
C ALA A 260 -1.16 -15.50 10.48
N THR A 261 -1.96 -16.54 10.74
CA THR A 261 -2.94 -17.04 9.77
C THR A 261 -4.00 -15.98 9.49
N LEU A 262 -3.94 -15.38 8.31
CA LEU A 262 -4.90 -14.36 7.86
C LEU A 262 -6.29 -14.96 7.60
N PRO A 263 -7.38 -14.21 7.84
CA PRO A 263 -8.72 -14.68 7.50
C PRO A 263 -8.89 -14.76 5.97
N PRO A 264 -9.85 -15.56 5.47
CA PRO A 264 -10.07 -15.70 4.04
C PRO A 264 -10.59 -14.40 3.40
N ARG A 265 -10.29 -14.20 2.11
CA ARG A 265 -10.84 -13.10 1.30
C ARG A 265 -12.10 -13.54 0.54
N GLY A 266 -12.96 -12.59 0.23
CA GLY A 266 -14.16 -12.78 -0.58
C GLY A 266 -15.24 -11.74 -0.27
N LEU A 267 -16.48 -12.09 -0.58
CA LEU A 267 -17.66 -11.31 -0.22
C LEU A 267 -18.23 -11.81 1.12
N TYR A 268 -18.35 -10.93 2.09
CA TYR A 268 -18.94 -11.21 3.41
C TYR A 268 -20.29 -10.53 3.54
N ARG A 269 -21.15 -11.03 4.43
CA ARG A 269 -22.46 -10.45 4.75
C ARG A 269 -22.74 -10.48 6.24
N SER A 270 -23.18 -9.35 6.77
CA SER A 270 -23.89 -9.27 8.04
C SER A 270 -25.39 -9.29 7.81
N THR A 271 -26.14 -9.90 8.73
CA THR A 271 -27.61 -9.86 8.80
C THR A 271 -28.11 -9.30 10.14
N ASN A 272 -27.20 -8.73 10.94
CA ASN A 272 -27.44 -8.21 12.29
C ASN A 272 -26.66 -6.90 12.55
N PHE A 273 -26.33 -6.14 11.51
CA PHE A 273 -25.41 -4.99 11.61
C PHE A 273 -25.88 -3.87 12.55
N THR A 274 -27.17 -3.75 12.87
CA THR A 274 -27.66 -2.77 13.86
C THR A 274 -27.57 -3.25 15.31
N SER A 275 -27.20 -4.52 15.54
CA SER A 275 -27.05 -5.10 16.88
C SER A 275 -25.82 -4.57 17.63
N ALA A 276 -25.71 -4.90 18.92
CA ALA A 276 -24.55 -4.51 19.74
C ALA A 276 -23.24 -5.20 19.30
N ASN A 277 -23.33 -6.41 18.72
CA ASN A 277 -22.19 -7.20 18.25
C ASN A 277 -22.46 -7.70 16.81
N PRO A 278 -22.32 -6.83 15.80
CA PRO A 278 -22.39 -7.22 14.39
C PRO A 278 -21.44 -8.36 14.05
N THR A 279 -21.93 -9.32 13.27
CA THR A 279 -21.16 -10.45 12.77
C THR A 279 -21.21 -10.48 11.24
N PHE A 280 -20.12 -10.92 10.61
CA PHE A 280 -19.96 -11.00 9.16
C PHE A 280 -19.56 -12.43 8.76
N ASP A 281 -20.45 -13.12 8.05
CA ASP A 281 -20.20 -14.47 7.56
C ASP A 281 -19.89 -14.44 6.06
N GLN A 282 -18.97 -15.30 5.62
CA GLN A 282 -18.53 -15.34 4.23
C GLN A 282 -19.60 -15.96 3.32
N LEU A 283 -19.81 -15.38 2.14
CA LEU A 283 -20.69 -15.93 1.11
C LEU A 283 -19.93 -16.84 0.15
N ALA A 284 -20.59 -17.90 -0.32
CA ALA A 284 -20.06 -18.77 -1.37
C ALA A 284 -20.19 -18.07 -2.74
N VAL A 285 -19.08 -17.53 -3.23
CA VAL A 285 -18.97 -16.89 -4.56
C VAL A 285 -17.82 -17.55 -5.31
N GLY A 286 -18.07 -18.04 -6.52
CA GLY A 286 -17.08 -18.79 -7.29
C GLY A 286 -16.67 -20.13 -6.65
N PRO A 287 -15.59 -20.77 -7.12
CA PRO A 287 -15.19 -22.10 -6.68
C PRO A 287 -14.26 -22.14 -5.46
N GLY A 288 -13.92 -20.99 -4.86
CA GLY A 288 -12.94 -20.90 -3.77
C GLY A 288 -13.43 -20.04 -2.60
N THR A 289 -12.98 -20.37 -1.39
CA THR A 289 -13.32 -19.64 -0.16
C THR A 289 -12.24 -18.64 0.28
N ASN A 290 -11.21 -18.38 -0.53
CA ASN A 290 -10.19 -17.37 -0.24
C ASN A 290 -9.74 -16.67 -1.53
N VAL A 291 -10.60 -15.81 -2.07
CA VAL A 291 -10.39 -15.12 -3.35
C VAL A 291 -10.58 -13.62 -3.12
N ILE A 292 -9.71 -12.78 -3.68
CA ILE A 292 -9.89 -11.32 -3.61
C ILE A 292 -11.19 -10.95 -4.32
N CYS A 293 -12.04 -10.18 -3.66
CA CYS A 293 -13.22 -9.56 -4.27
C CYS A 293 -12.90 -8.08 -4.52
N THR A 294 -12.65 -7.70 -5.78
CA THR A 294 -12.10 -6.37 -6.15
C THR A 294 -13.15 -5.26 -6.16
N SER A 295 -14.41 -5.60 -6.37
CA SER A 295 -15.55 -4.69 -6.32
C SER A 295 -16.87 -5.46 -6.17
N ALA A 296 -17.89 -4.76 -5.67
CA ALA A 296 -19.28 -5.21 -5.68
C ALA A 296 -20.23 -4.02 -5.92
N ALA A 297 -21.39 -4.28 -6.51
CA ALA A 297 -22.46 -3.30 -6.70
C ALA A 297 -23.83 -3.97 -6.44
N MET A 298 -24.81 -3.19 -6.00
CA MET A 298 -26.17 -3.64 -5.65
C MET A 298 -27.17 -2.77 -6.39
N ASP A 299 -28.19 -3.39 -6.98
CA ASP A 299 -29.32 -2.68 -7.56
C ASP A 299 -30.04 -1.88 -6.45
N PRO A 300 -30.12 -0.54 -6.54
CA PRO A 300 -30.71 0.30 -5.50
C PRO A 300 -32.24 0.13 -5.36
N ALA A 301 -32.90 -0.52 -6.32
CA ALA A 301 -34.32 -0.88 -6.27
C ALA A 301 -34.54 -2.33 -5.78
N ASN A 302 -33.57 -3.22 -5.99
CA ASN A 302 -33.66 -4.64 -5.66
C ASN A 302 -32.39 -5.18 -4.95
N PRO A 303 -32.34 -5.17 -3.60
CA PRO A 303 -31.14 -5.60 -2.86
C PRO A 303 -30.77 -7.09 -3.03
N ASP A 304 -31.66 -7.92 -3.56
CA ASP A 304 -31.35 -9.30 -3.93
C ASP A 304 -30.49 -9.40 -5.20
N HIS A 305 -30.45 -8.35 -6.03
CA HIS A 305 -29.58 -8.24 -7.20
C HIS A 305 -28.26 -7.57 -6.83
N VAL A 306 -27.24 -8.40 -6.64
CA VAL A 306 -25.86 -7.99 -6.33
C VAL A 306 -24.93 -8.56 -7.39
N VAL A 307 -24.01 -7.75 -7.89
CA VAL A 307 -22.89 -8.19 -8.71
C VAL A 307 -21.57 -7.99 -8.00
N CYS A 308 -20.59 -8.84 -8.28
CA CYS A 308 -19.25 -8.73 -7.71
C CYS A 308 -18.19 -9.32 -8.65
N SER A 309 -16.98 -8.79 -8.56
CA SER A 309 -15.81 -9.28 -9.28
C SER A 309 -14.90 -10.06 -8.34
N LEU A 310 -14.47 -11.24 -8.78
CA LEU A 310 -13.41 -12.02 -8.16
C LEU A 310 -12.13 -11.92 -9.00
N PHE A 311 -11.01 -11.72 -8.32
CA PHE A 311 -9.69 -11.65 -8.93
C PHE A 311 -9.34 -12.99 -9.62
N GLY A 312 -8.97 -12.94 -10.90
CA GLY A 312 -8.50 -14.09 -11.67
C GLY A 312 -7.01 -14.30 -11.51
N GLN A 313 -6.57 -15.43 -10.95
CA GLN A 313 -5.15 -15.78 -10.92
C GLN A 313 -4.78 -16.74 -12.05
N VAL A 314 -3.79 -16.36 -12.85
CA VAL A 314 -3.12 -17.26 -13.79
C VAL A 314 -2.14 -18.16 -13.03
N THR A 315 -2.68 -19.19 -12.38
CA THR A 315 -1.97 -20.22 -11.61
C THR A 315 -1.19 -19.68 -10.40
N ASP A 316 -1.56 -20.08 -9.17
CA ASP A 316 -0.69 -19.79 -8.02
C ASP A 316 0.67 -20.53 -8.14
N LYS A 317 1.65 -20.16 -7.31
CA LYS A 317 2.97 -20.82 -7.26
C LYS A 317 2.94 -22.31 -6.88
N HIS A 318 1.77 -22.88 -6.63
CA HIS A 318 1.54 -24.30 -6.29
C HIS A 318 0.73 -25.05 -7.37
N GLY A 319 0.38 -24.42 -8.50
CA GLY A 319 -0.35 -25.05 -9.60
C GLY A 319 -1.89 -24.96 -9.51
N ASN A 320 -2.44 -24.19 -8.58
CA ASN A 320 -3.88 -24.09 -8.37
C ASN A 320 -4.52 -23.07 -9.33
N ASN A 321 -5.48 -23.54 -10.15
CA ASN A 321 -6.36 -22.69 -10.94
C ASN A 321 -7.46 -22.10 -10.04
N VAL A 322 -7.34 -20.81 -9.67
CA VAL A 322 -8.45 -20.06 -9.08
C VAL A 322 -9.18 -19.31 -10.19
N GLN A 323 -10.38 -19.79 -10.52
CA GLN A 323 -11.29 -19.10 -11.43
C GLN A 323 -11.86 -17.85 -10.74
N GLY A 324 -11.40 -16.67 -11.17
CA GLY A 324 -11.99 -15.37 -10.83
C GLY A 324 -13.25 -15.08 -11.67
N GLY A 325 -13.43 -13.82 -12.08
CA GLY A 325 -14.48 -13.41 -13.02
C GLY A 325 -15.59 -12.57 -12.42
N LEU A 326 -16.61 -12.28 -13.23
CA LEU A 326 -17.78 -11.48 -12.84
C LEU A 326 -18.91 -12.41 -12.41
N TYR A 327 -19.51 -12.15 -11.27
CA TYR A 327 -20.61 -12.93 -10.69
C TYR A 327 -21.83 -12.05 -10.43
N TYR A 328 -23.01 -12.63 -10.52
CA TYR A 328 -24.28 -12.00 -10.17
C TYR A 328 -25.12 -12.92 -9.28
N SER A 329 -25.93 -12.32 -8.41
CA SER A 329 -26.97 -12.98 -7.63
C SER A 329 -28.32 -12.33 -7.93
N THR A 330 -29.41 -13.07 -7.72
CA THR A 330 -30.79 -12.54 -7.73
C THR A 330 -31.54 -12.94 -6.46
N ASN A 331 -30.80 -13.28 -5.40
CA ASN A 331 -31.29 -13.68 -4.08
C ASN A 331 -30.25 -13.38 -2.97
N ALA A 332 -29.46 -12.32 -3.15
CA ALA A 332 -28.31 -12.00 -2.31
C ALA A 332 -28.64 -11.77 -0.82
N THR A 333 -29.86 -11.33 -0.50
CA THR A 333 -30.34 -11.10 0.88
C THR A 333 -30.88 -12.36 1.55
N SER A 334 -31.26 -13.38 0.75
CA SER A 334 -31.88 -14.61 1.24
C SER A 334 -30.99 -15.40 2.21
N ALA A 335 -31.58 -16.32 3.00
CA ALA A 335 -30.84 -17.14 3.95
C ALA A 335 -29.74 -18.00 3.28
N THR A 336 -29.95 -18.42 2.02
CA THR A 336 -29.03 -19.22 1.21
C THR A 336 -28.82 -18.55 -0.15
N PRO A 337 -28.01 -17.48 -0.23
CA PRO A 337 -27.80 -16.73 -1.46
C PRO A 337 -26.99 -17.56 -2.46
N THR A 338 -27.23 -17.35 -3.75
CA THR A 338 -26.54 -18.03 -4.84
C THR A 338 -25.93 -17.01 -5.80
N PHE A 339 -24.65 -17.18 -6.13
CA PHE A 339 -23.94 -16.36 -7.11
C PHE A 339 -23.59 -17.20 -8.34
N THR A 340 -23.98 -16.73 -9.51
CA THR A 340 -23.75 -17.38 -10.81
C THR A 340 -22.70 -16.61 -11.59
N LEU A 341 -21.81 -17.35 -12.26
CA LEU A 341 -20.78 -16.78 -13.12
C LEU A 341 -21.42 -16.14 -14.36
N ALA A 342 -21.03 -14.92 -14.69
CA ALA A 342 -21.45 -14.20 -15.88
C ALA A 342 -20.70 -14.70 -17.12
N THR A 343 -21.34 -14.61 -18.29
CA THR A 343 -20.71 -14.95 -19.58
C THR A 343 -20.03 -13.72 -20.17
N VAL A 344 -18.69 -13.71 -20.20
CA VAL A 344 -17.90 -12.64 -20.81
C VAL A 344 -17.46 -13.05 -22.22
N THR A 345 -17.69 -12.18 -23.21
CA THR A 345 -17.32 -12.42 -24.62
C THR A 345 -16.81 -11.11 -25.27
N GLY A 346 -16.50 -11.14 -26.57
CA GLY A 346 -16.18 -9.94 -27.35
C GLY A 346 -14.70 -9.56 -27.48
N GLY A 347 -13.77 -10.33 -26.89
CA GLY A 347 -12.31 -10.16 -27.06
C GLY A 347 -11.67 -11.36 -27.78
N PRO A 348 -10.55 -11.18 -28.51
CA PRO A 348 -10.00 -12.19 -29.42
C PRO A 348 -9.39 -13.43 -28.73
N ALA A 349 -9.16 -13.38 -27.41
CA ALA A 349 -8.66 -14.50 -26.61
C ALA A 349 -9.63 -15.00 -25.51
N VAL A 350 -10.82 -14.39 -25.37
CA VAL A 350 -11.68 -14.57 -24.19
C VAL A 350 -12.96 -15.35 -24.52
N SER A 351 -12.85 -16.68 -24.59
CA SER A 351 -14.00 -17.57 -24.46
C SER A 351 -14.12 -18.03 -23.00
N ASN A 352 -15.06 -17.42 -22.27
CA ASN A 352 -15.42 -17.72 -20.86
C ASN A 352 -14.34 -17.44 -19.80
N ASN A 353 -13.25 -16.76 -20.13
CA ASN A 353 -11.97 -16.93 -19.41
C ASN A 353 -11.62 -15.87 -18.34
N VAL A 354 -12.56 -15.61 -17.42
CA VAL A 354 -12.40 -15.68 -15.94
C VAL A 354 -11.03 -15.38 -15.26
N ALA A 355 -9.90 -15.84 -15.79
CA ALA A 355 -8.55 -15.71 -15.22
C ALA A 355 -7.79 -14.45 -15.69
N THR A 356 -8.32 -13.68 -16.66
CA THR A 356 -7.68 -12.45 -17.17
C THR A 356 -8.15 -11.17 -16.48
N LEU A 357 -9.13 -11.22 -15.57
CA LEU A 357 -9.63 -10.05 -14.84
C LEU A 357 -8.83 -9.88 -13.54
N ILE A 358 -7.94 -8.90 -13.53
CA ILE A 358 -7.04 -8.60 -12.42
C ILE A 358 -7.77 -7.67 -11.44
N ASN A 359 -7.75 -6.36 -11.67
CA ASN A 359 -8.54 -5.38 -10.92
C ASN A 359 -9.82 -5.05 -11.70
N VAL A 360 -10.93 -4.92 -11.00
CA VAL A 360 -12.22 -4.55 -11.61
C VAL A 360 -12.97 -3.64 -10.67
N LYS A 361 -13.47 -2.52 -11.16
CA LYS A 361 -14.49 -1.70 -10.49
C LYS A 361 -15.82 -1.82 -11.23
N LEU A 362 -16.90 -1.93 -10.46
CA LEU A 362 -18.26 -2.14 -10.93
C LEU A 362 -19.16 -1.00 -10.50
N ASP A 363 -20.03 -0.55 -11.40
CA ASP A 363 -21.21 0.23 -11.03
C ASP A 363 -22.44 -0.20 -11.84
N ILE A 364 -23.62 0.06 -11.28
CA ILE A 364 -24.92 -0.44 -11.73
C ILE A 364 -25.92 0.71 -11.89
N SER A 365 -26.73 0.61 -12.93
CA SER A 365 -27.80 1.58 -13.19
C SER A 365 -29.01 1.41 -12.24
N PRO A 366 -29.87 2.43 -12.08
CA PRO A 366 -31.00 2.42 -11.14
C PRO A 366 -32.08 1.37 -11.40
N ASP A 367 -32.10 0.78 -12.58
CA ASP A 367 -33.03 -0.28 -12.99
C ASP A 367 -32.40 -1.68 -12.88
N GLY A 368 -31.16 -1.77 -12.40
CA GLY A 368 -30.36 -3.00 -12.30
C GLY A 368 -29.83 -3.53 -13.64
N GLN A 369 -30.32 -3.03 -14.79
CA GLN A 369 -30.14 -3.71 -16.07
C GLN A 369 -28.78 -3.45 -16.73
N THR A 370 -28.33 -2.18 -16.71
CA THR A 370 -27.01 -1.81 -17.22
C THR A 370 -25.97 -1.90 -16.11
N ILE A 371 -24.88 -2.63 -16.39
CA ILE A 371 -23.73 -2.75 -15.48
C ILE A 371 -22.46 -2.46 -16.28
N LEU A 372 -21.62 -1.60 -15.73
CA LEU A 372 -20.30 -1.30 -16.28
C LEU A 372 -19.22 -1.94 -15.41
N ALA A 373 -18.27 -2.58 -16.07
CA ALA A 373 -17.07 -3.12 -15.46
C ALA A 373 -15.86 -2.44 -16.09
N ALA A 374 -15.20 -1.56 -15.35
CA ALA A 374 -13.88 -1.04 -15.70
C ALA A 374 -12.86 -2.09 -15.23
N THR A 375 -12.15 -2.69 -16.18
CA THR A 375 -11.34 -3.90 -15.98
C THR A 375 -9.89 -3.67 -16.40
N ASP A 376 -8.98 -4.12 -15.54
CA ASP A 376 -7.61 -4.45 -15.93
C ASP A 376 -7.60 -5.88 -16.50
N GLU A 377 -7.41 -6.01 -17.81
CA GLU A 377 -7.42 -7.29 -18.52
C GLU A 377 -6.46 -7.30 -19.73
N TYR A 378 -5.84 -8.46 -19.96
CA TYR A 378 -4.81 -8.64 -20.98
C TYR A 378 -5.42 -9.00 -22.36
N ASP A 379 -5.21 -8.15 -23.38
CA ASP A 379 -5.50 -8.51 -24.79
C ASP A 379 -4.24 -8.94 -25.55
N THR A 380 -4.38 -9.99 -26.35
CA THR A 380 -3.38 -10.50 -27.29
C THR A 380 -2.92 -9.50 -28.35
N ASN A 381 -3.63 -8.40 -28.59
CA ASN A 381 -3.18 -7.34 -29.49
C ASN A 381 -2.52 -6.14 -28.77
N GLN A 382 -3.03 -5.67 -27.63
CA GLN A 382 -2.38 -4.65 -26.75
C GLN A 382 -2.79 -4.73 -25.25
N GLN A 383 -2.35 -5.78 -24.55
CA GLN A 383 -1.44 -5.67 -23.41
C GLN A 383 -1.62 -4.46 -22.45
N ASP A 384 -2.45 -4.67 -21.42
CA ASP A 384 -2.57 -3.91 -20.15
C ASP A 384 -2.74 -2.39 -20.26
N GLN A 385 -3.94 -1.90 -20.59
CA GLN A 385 -4.22 -0.44 -20.58
C GLN A 385 -5.60 -0.02 -20.02
N GLY A 386 -6.36 -0.97 -19.45
CA GLY A 386 -7.71 -0.73 -18.95
C GLY A 386 -8.77 -0.73 -20.06
N LEU A 387 -9.80 -1.56 -19.88
CA LEU A 387 -10.96 -1.69 -20.79
C LEU A 387 -12.27 -1.45 -20.03
N LEU A 388 -13.30 -0.99 -20.75
CA LEU A 388 -14.64 -0.77 -20.19
C LEU A 388 -15.64 -1.74 -20.81
N ARG A 389 -16.10 -2.73 -20.04
CA ARG A 389 -17.10 -3.72 -20.46
C ARG A 389 -18.50 -3.29 -20.04
N LYS A 390 -19.49 -3.62 -20.87
CA LYS A 390 -20.91 -3.32 -20.64
C LYS A 390 -21.79 -4.57 -20.68
N SER A 391 -22.65 -4.69 -19.67
CA SER A 391 -23.81 -5.58 -19.63
C SER A 391 -25.10 -4.75 -19.74
N THR A 392 -26.16 -5.36 -20.29
CA THR A 392 -27.52 -4.79 -20.37
C THR A 392 -28.62 -5.77 -19.92
N ASP A 393 -28.23 -6.90 -19.32
CA ASP A 393 -29.13 -7.98 -18.89
C ASP A 393 -29.07 -8.27 -17.38
N GLY A 394 -28.54 -7.32 -16.61
CA GLY A 394 -28.32 -7.43 -15.17
C GLY A 394 -27.03 -8.13 -14.78
N GLY A 395 -25.99 -8.06 -15.63
CA GLY A 395 -24.68 -8.66 -15.36
C GLY A 395 -24.59 -10.15 -15.66
N LYS A 396 -25.52 -10.70 -16.45
CA LYS A 396 -25.52 -12.12 -16.84
C LYS A 396 -24.58 -12.35 -18.02
N THR A 397 -24.50 -11.37 -18.93
CA THR A 397 -23.55 -11.35 -20.04
C THR A 397 -22.84 -10.00 -20.17
N TYR A 398 -21.58 -10.03 -20.61
CA TYR A 398 -20.75 -8.86 -20.93
C TYR A 398 -20.17 -9.02 -22.35
N PRO A 399 -20.98 -8.81 -23.42
CA PRO A 399 -20.58 -9.03 -24.80
C PRO A 399 -19.93 -7.80 -25.46
N THR A 400 -19.96 -6.64 -24.80
CA THR A 400 -19.57 -5.34 -25.38
C THR A 400 -18.39 -4.74 -24.64
N ILE A 401 -17.35 -4.37 -25.39
CA ILE A 401 -16.25 -3.49 -24.97
C ILE A 401 -16.56 -2.10 -25.54
N LEU A 402 -16.47 -1.07 -24.71
CA LEU A 402 -16.72 0.32 -25.09
C LEU A 402 -15.42 0.99 -25.51
N THR A 403 -15.04 0.80 -26.78
CA THR A 403 -13.69 1.13 -27.27
C THR A 403 -13.32 2.62 -27.24
N ALA A 404 -14.28 3.51 -27.03
CA ALA A 404 -14.03 4.93 -26.77
C ALA A 404 -13.36 5.21 -25.41
N ALA A 405 -13.32 4.20 -24.51
CA ALA A 405 -12.67 4.25 -23.20
C ALA A 405 -11.39 3.41 -23.13
N ASP A 406 -10.98 2.74 -24.21
CA ASP A 406 -9.75 1.92 -24.22
C ASP A 406 -8.54 2.79 -23.86
N GLY A 407 -7.65 2.26 -23.02
CA GLY A 407 -6.43 2.96 -22.63
C GLY A 407 -6.54 3.86 -21.40
N PHE A 408 -7.71 3.92 -20.75
CA PHE A 408 -7.98 4.85 -19.64
C PHE A 408 -7.05 4.67 -18.43
N ALA A 409 -6.50 3.47 -18.24
CA ALA A 409 -5.66 3.14 -17.09
C ALA A 409 -4.16 3.09 -17.42
N GLY A 410 -3.74 3.31 -18.67
CA GLY A 410 -2.36 3.63 -19.03
C GLY A 410 -1.25 2.63 -18.65
N GLY A 411 -1.57 1.37 -18.34
CA GLY A 411 -0.61 0.38 -17.79
C GLY A 411 -0.77 0.13 -16.28
N GLN A 412 -1.55 0.95 -15.60
CA GLN A 412 -1.75 0.95 -14.15
C GLN A 412 -3.15 0.48 -13.73
N GLY A 413 -3.86 -0.31 -14.54
CA GLY A 413 -5.21 -0.79 -14.23
C GLY A 413 -5.31 -1.60 -12.92
N PHE A 414 -4.21 -2.22 -12.48
CA PHE A 414 -4.12 -2.89 -11.19
C PHE A 414 -4.33 -1.95 -9.98
N TYR A 415 -4.02 -0.65 -10.15
CA TYR A 415 -3.98 0.39 -9.11
C TYR A 415 -5.04 1.50 -9.37
N ASN A 416 -5.04 2.08 -10.58
CA ASN A 416 -5.79 3.28 -10.99
C ASN A 416 -7.07 2.96 -11.77
N VAL A 417 -8.18 2.73 -11.07
CA VAL A 417 -9.49 2.56 -11.70
C VAL A 417 -10.61 3.14 -10.83
N ALA A 418 -11.43 4.02 -11.40
CA ALA A 418 -12.72 4.40 -10.84
C ALA A 418 -13.80 4.58 -11.92
N ILE A 419 -15.02 4.14 -11.63
CA ILE A 419 -16.19 4.18 -12.52
C ILE A 419 -17.42 4.64 -11.73
N ALA A 420 -18.29 5.45 -12.33
CA ALA A 420 -19.60 5.80 -11.77
C ALA A 420 -20.67 6.01 -12.86
N ILE A 421 -21.89 5.60 -12.57
CA ILE A 421 -23.10 5.79 -13.37
C ILE A 421 -24.04 6.75 -12.64
N ASP A 422 -24.51 7.79 -13.32
CA ASP A 422 -25.52 8.71 -12.79
C ASP A 422 -26.83 7.99 -12.50
N GLN A 423 -27.21 7.98 -11.22
CA GLN A 423 -28.37 7.28 -10.69
C GLN A 423 -29.73 7.95 -11.05
N THR A 424 -29.72 8.98 -11.90
CA THR A 424 -30.91 9.61 -12.48
C THR A 424 -30.94 9.55 -14.01
N ASN A 425 -29.79 9.38 -14.65
CA ASN A 425 -29.65 9.27 -16.09
C ASN A 425 -28.46 8.37 -16.47
N PRO A 426 -28.67 7.05 -16.66
CA PRO A 426 -27.59 6.11 -16.98
C PRO A 426 -26.84 6.33 -18.31
N GLN A 427 -27.22 7.35 -19.09
CA GLN A 427 -26.40 7.82 -20.22
C GLN A 427 -25.18 8.63 -19.75
N ASN A 428 -25.24 9.23 -18.55
CA ASN A 428 -24.12 9.93 -17.95
C ASN A 428 -23.23 8.89 -17.22
N VAL A 429 -22.02 8.69 -17.75
CA VAL A 429 -21.03 7.74 -17.23
C VAL A 429 -19.71 8.48 -17.01
N TYR A 430 -19.03 8.20 -15.91
CA TYR A 430 -17.77 8.83 -15.51
C TYR A 430 -16.73 7.75 -15.26
N LEU A 431 -15.53 7.92 -15.82
CA LEU A 431 -14.44 6.95 -15.78
C LEU A 431 -13.13 7.70 -15.52
N ALA A 432 -12.29 7.15 -14.66
CA ALA A 432 -11.03 7.71 -14.23
C ALA A 432 -9.97 6.62 -14.02
N GLY A 433 -8.71 7.01 -14.18
CA GLY A 433 -7.52 6.17 -14.16
C GLY A 433 -6.26 7.04 -14.06
N THR A 434 -5.30 6.87 -14.97
CA THR A 434 -4.05 7.66 -15.00
C THR A 434 -3.77 8.26 -16.38
N LEU A 435 -2.85 9.24 -16.47
CA LEU A 435 -2.58 9.98 -17.70
C LEU A 435 -1.77 9.14 -18.70
N SER A 436 -2.18 9.13 -19.97
CA SER A 436 -1.55 8.30 -21.01
C SER A 436 -1.38 9.01 -22.36
N SER A 437 -1.16 10.34 -22.35
CA SER A 437 -0.98 11.14 -23.59
C SER A 437 0.37 10.95 -24.31
N THR A 438 1.37 10.38 -23.64
CA THR A 438 2.73 10.15 -24.16
C THR A 438 3.22 8.71 -23.97
N GLY A 439 2.45 7.88 -23.25
CA GLY A 439 2.94 6.59 -22.74
C GLY A 439 4.15 6.69 -21.81
N VAL A 440 4.41 7.89 -21.28
CA VAL A 440 5.38 8.13 -20.21
C VAL A 440 4.56 8.64 -19.05
N ASP A 441 4.59 7.89 -17.95
CA ASP A 441 4.12 8.36 -16.67
C ASP A 441 5.06 9.52 -16.24
N PRO A 442 4.56 10.70 -15.87
CA PRO A 442 5.42 11.76 -15.33
C PRO A 442 6.30 11.27 -14.16
N ASP A 443 5.84 10.23 -13.45
CA ASP A 443 6.49 9.64 -12.29
C ASP A 443 7.25 8.34 -12.61
N GLY A 444 7.40 7.94 -13.89
CA GLY A 444 8.29 6.83 -14.27
C GLY A 444 8.22 6.30 -15.72
N PRO A 445 9.11 5.36 -16.10
CA PRO A 445 9.00 4.66 -17.38
C PRO A 445 7.79 3.70 -17.39
N PRO A 446 7.15 3.48 -18.55
CA PRO A 446 5.94 2.69 -18.64
C PRO A 446 6.11 1.20 -18.29
N GLY A 447 5.21 0.69 -17.45
CA GLY A 447 4.62 -0.64 -17.66
C GLY A 447 5.14 -1.81 -16.81
N HIS A 448 6.05 -1.62 -15.86
CA HIS A 448 6.43 -2.68 -14.92
C HIS A 448 5.72 -2.55 -13.56
N GLY A 449 4.40 -2.71 -13.59
CA GLY A 449 3.60 -2.81 -12.37
C GLY A 449 3.88 -4.08 -11.58
N TYR A 450 3.99 -3.97 -10.26
CA TYR A 450 4.03 -5.10 -9.35
C TYR A 450 2.80 -5.06 -8.45
N MET A 451 2.04 -6.15 -8.43
CA MET A 451 1.02 -6.35 -7.42
C MET A 451 1.63 -7.05 -6.21
N TYR A 452 1.14 -6.70 -5.03
CA TYR A 452 1.55 -7.28 -3.77
C TYR A 452 0.34 -7.94 -3.11
N ILE A 453 0.46 -9.25 -2.84
CA ILE A 453 -0.63 -10.08 -2.30
C ILE A 453 -0.05 -11.01 -1.22
N ASP A 454 -0.41 -10.76 0.03
CA ASP A 454 -0.03 -11.58 1.20
C ASP A 454 1.48 -11.87 1.27
N GLY A 455 2.31 -10.83 1.07
CA GLY A 455 3.77 -10.92 1.06
C GLY A 455 4.36 -11.56 -0.21
N GLN A 456 3.56 -11.80 -1.25
CA GLN A 456 4.04 -12.23 -2.57
C GLN A 456 4.04 -11.06 -3.54
N VAL A 457 5.14 -10.91 -4.27
CA VAL A 457 5.24 -10.01 -5.41
C VAL A 457 4.78 -10.79 -6.65
N ILE A 458 3.73 -10.31 -7.30
CA ILE A 458 3.28 -10.80 -8.61
C ILE A 458 3.62 -9.71 -9.61
N ALA A 459 4.61 -9.97 -10.47
CA ALA A 459 4.86 -9.10 -11.61
C ALA A 459 3.61 -9.06 -12.47
N ASN A 460 3.08 -7.86 -12.73
CA ASN A 460 2.21 -7.67 -13.87
C ASN A 460 3.14 -7.66 -15.10
N PRO A 461 3.07 -8.66 -16.01
CA PRO A 461 4.02 -8.78 -17.10
C PRO A 461 3.74 -7.69 -18.14
N GLY A 462 4.41 -6.54 -17.94
CA GLY A 462 4.29 -5.36 -18.77
C GLY A 462 4.34 -5.66 -20.27
N PRO A 463 3.69 -4.81 -21.09
CA PRO A 463 3.44 -5.10 -22.49
C PRO A 463 4.66 -5.65 -23.25
N PRO A 464 4.62 -6.91 -23.74
CA PRO A 464 5.65 -7.44 -24.65
C PRO A 464 5.91 -6.60 -25.91
N ASN A 465 5.05 -5.63 -26.20
CA ASN A 465 5.20 -4.62 -27.24
C ASN A 465 5.64 -3.26 -26.63
N PRO A 466 6.91 -2.86 -26.76
CA PRO A 466 7.37 -1.53 -26.32
C PRO A 466 6.75 -0.36 -27.11
N GLN A 467 5.92 -0.62 -28.13
CA GLN A 467 5.09 0.38 -28.83
C GLN A 467 3.67 0.53 -28.25
N ALA A 468 3.32 -0.21 -27.19
CA ALA A 468 2.06 0.01 -26.46
C ALA A 468 2.03 1.40 -25.76
N THR A 469 3.18 2.04 -25.64
CA THR A 469 3.47 3.39 -25.11
C THR A 469 2.82 4.56 -25.88
N GLY A 470 1.64 4.36 -26.48
CA GLY A 470 0.96 5.39 -27.28
C GLY A 470 -0.56 5.21 -27.43
N HIS A 471 -1.18 4.34 -26.63
CA HIS A 471 -2.62 4.02 -26.72
C HIS A 471 -3.42 4.39 -25.46
N GLY A 472 -3.14 5.57 -24.89
CA GLY A 472 -4.20 6.26 -24.15
C GLY A 472 -5.46 6.46 -25.01
N PRO A 473 -6.63 6.73 -24.42
CA PRO A 473 -7.83 7.01 -25.20
C PRO A 473 -7.49 8.16 -26.18
N PRO A 474 -7.95 8.14 -27.46
CA PRO A 474 -7.48 9.06 -28.50
C PRO A 474 -7.61 10.56 -28.19
N ASN A 475 -8.30 10.90 -27.10
CA ASN A 475 -8.57 12.23 -26.62
C ASN A 475 -7.69 12.65 -25.40
N GLY A 476 -6.84 11.77 -24.85
CA GLY A 476 -5.94 12.08 -23.72
C GLY A 476 -6.61 12.20 -22.34
N GLY A 477 -7.72 11.49 -22.13
CA GLY A 477 -8.60 11.64 -20.95
C GLY A 477 -8.42 10.64 -19.80
N GLY A 478 -7.27 9.97 -19.68
CA GLY A 478 -7.09 8.85 -18.74
C GLY A 478 -7.29 9.21 -17.25
N ILE A 479 -6.81 10.38 -16.79
CA ILE A 479 -7.07 10.84 -15.41
C ILE A 479 -8.57 10.90 -15.12
N PHE A 480 -9.35 11.58 -15.99
CA PHE A 480 -10.80 11.65 -15.86
C PHE A 480 -11.47 11.97 -17.21
N GLN A 481 -12.53 11.23 -17.50
CA GLN A 481 -13.38 11.41 -18.67
C GLN A 481 -14.85 11.14 -18.37
N TYR A 482 -15.75 11.81 -19.11
CA TYR A 482 -17.19 11.63 -19.00
C TYR A 482 -17.83 11.31 -20.34
N SER A 483 -18.94 10.58 -20.29
CA SER A 483 -19.83 10.28 -21.41
C SER A 483 -21.23 10.78 -21.09
N THR A 484 -22.00 11.15 -22.12
CA THR A 484 -23.44 11.48 -22.02
C THR A 484 -24.30 10.62 -22.95
N ASP A 485 -23.74 9.52 -23.47
CA ASP A 485 -24.36 8.59 -24.43
C ASP A 485 -24.17 7.12 -24.03
N GLY A 486 -24.06 6.88 -22.72
CA GLY A 486 -23.96 5.55 -22.11
C GLY A 486 -22.64 4.85 -22.38
N GLY A 487 -21.57 5.63 -22.60
CA GLY A 487 -20.20 5.17 -22.85
C GLY A 487 -19.88 4.92 -24.33
N THR A 488 -20.66 5.45 -25.27
CA THR A 488 -20.40 5.32 -26.71
C THR A 488 -19.32 6.30 -27.17
N THR A 489 -19.26 7.49 -26.56
CA THR A 489 -18.17 8.46 -26.68
C THR A 489 -17.76 9.00 -25.32
N PHE A 490 -16.49 9.37 -25.17
CA PHE A 490 -15.93 9.96 -23.94
C PHE A 490 -15.23 11.29 -24.23
N THR A 491 -15.47 12.27 -23.35
CA THR A 491 -14.84 13.59 -23.35
C THR A 491 -13.89 13.70 -22.16
N PRO A 492 -12.60 14.01 -22.37
CA PRO A 492 -11.65 14.32 -21.29
C PRO A 492 -12.09 15.48 -20.41
N SER A 493 -11.78 15.41 -19.12
CA SER A 493 -11.99 16.53 -18.18
C SER A 493 -10.91 16.52 -17.10
N VAL A 494 -9.69 16.84 -17.50
CA VAL A 494 -8.48 16.63 -16.68
C VAL A 494 -7.83 17.91 -16.15
N ALA A 495 -8.24 19.08 -16.64
CA ALA A 495 -7.58 20.34 -16.31
C ALA A 495 -7.66 20.65 -14.80
N ARG A 496 -6.50 20.92 -14.18
CA ARG A 496 -6.31 21.18 -12.74
C ARG A 496 -6.49 19.94 -11.83
N LEU A 497 -6.62 18.73 -12.38
CA LEU A 497 -6.60 17.49 -11.58
C LEU A 497 -5.16 17.01 -11.36
N HIS A 498 -4.92 16.32 -10.25
CA HIS A 498 -3.78 15.43 -10.08
C HIS A 498 -3.99 14.10 -10.83
N ALA A 499 -2.92 13.36 -11.10
CA ALA A 499 -2.96 12.01 -11.66
C ALA A 499 -3.48 10.97 -10.64
N ASP A 500 -3.63 9.72 -11.11
CA ASP A 500 -3.86 8.52 -10.29
C ASP A 500 -5.17 8.52 -9.51
N SER A 501 -6.27 8.29 -10.23
CA SER A 501 -7.63 8.43 -9.71
C SER A 501 -8.23 7.12 -9.20
N HIS A 502 -8.62 7.13 -7.92
CA HIS A 502 -9.14 5.96 -7.19
C HIS A 502 -10.63 6.03 -6.86
N ALA A 503 -11.23 7.23 -6.81
CA ALA A 503 -12.62 7.39 -6.37
C ALA A 503 -13.43 8.39 -7.23
N ILE A 504 -14.68 8.04 -7.51
CA ILE A 504 -15.71 8.93 -8.06
C ILE A 504 -16.97 8.79 -7.21
N ALA A 505 -17.60 9.90 -6.83
CA ALA A 505 -18.91 9.90 -6.17
C ALA A 505 -19.83 10.97 -6.76
N ILE A 506 -21.05 10.57 -7.14
CA ILE A 506 -22.08 11.45 -7.69
C ILE A 506 -23.11 11.72 -6.60
N SER A 507 -23.51 12.99 -6.39
CA SER A 507 -24.61 13.30 -5.48
C SER A 507 -25.94 12.82 -6.04
N LYS A 508 -26.65 11.96 -5.29
CA LYS A 508 -27.98 11.45 -5.68
C LYS A 508 -29.05 12.54 -5.69
N SER A 509 -28.94 13.56 -4.84
CA SER A 509 -29.88 14.69 -4.78
C SER A 509 -29.58 15.78 -5.81
N ASN A 510 -28.35 15.87 -6.32
CA ASN A 510 -27.99 16.74 -7.44
C ASN A 510 -26.85 16.13 -8.29
N PRO A 511 -27.15 15.34 -9.34
CA PRO A 511 -26.15 14.65 -10.17
C PRO A 511 -25.19 15.54 -10.97
N LYS A 512 -25.36 16.86 -10.92
CA LYS A 512 -24.34 17.80 -11.42
C LYS A 512 -23.17 17.96 -10.46
N VAL A 513 -23.36 17.64 -9.18
CA VAL A 513 -22.32 17.64 -8.15
C VAL A 513 -21.65 16.27 -8.13
N ILE A 514 -20.37 16.28 -8.48
CA ILE A 514 -19.52 15.09 -8.59
C ILE A 514 -18.23 15.38 -7.86
N TYR A 515 -17.77 14.42 -7.09
CA TYR A 515 -16.48 14.44 -6.40
C TYR A 515 -15.57 13.38 -7.02
N THR A 516 -14.28 13.68 -7.14
CA THR A 516 -13.27 12.71 -7.53
C THR A 516 -12.07 12.78 -6.58
N GLY A 517 -11.47 11.63 -6.32
CA GLY A 517 -10.34 11.45 -5.40
C GLY A 517 -9.21 10.70 -6.08
N ASN A 518 -7.99 11.17 -5.83
CA ASN A 518 -6.76 10.75 -6.48
C ASN A 518 -5.55 11.06 -5.56
N ASP A 519 -4.33 10.92 -6.05
CA ASP A 519 -3.12 10.98 -5.22
C ASP A 519 -2.75 12.39 -4.73
N GLY A 520 -3.34 13.42 -5.35
CA GLY A 520 -3.30 14.81 -4.89
C GLY A 520 -4.46 15.24 -3.98
N GLY A 521 -5.34 14.33 -3.55
CA GLY A 521 -6.47 14.65 -2.67
C GLY A 521 -7.85 14.59 -3.33
N VAL A 522 -8.64 15.65 -3.21
CA VAL A 522 -10.05 15.66 -3.62
C VAL A 522 -10.48 16.93 -4.38
N TRP A 523 -11.28 16.72 -5.44
CA TRP A 523 -11.86 17.76 -6.29
C TRP A 523 -13.39 17.64 -6.35
N ALA A 524 -14.05 18.75 -6.65
CA ALA A 524 -15.48 18.82 -6.89
C ALA A 524 -15.79 19.51 -8.22
N SER A 525 -16.80 18.99 -8.91
CA SER A 525 -17.51 19.63 -10.02
C SER A 525 -18.94 19.96 -9.58
N SER A 526 -19.52 21.00 -10.16
CA SER A 526 -20.95 21.34 -10.04
C SER A 526 -21.66 21.43 -11.40
N ASP A 527 -21.02 20.94 -12.47
CA ASP A 527 -21.48 21.03 -13.85
C ASP A 527 -21.41 19.69 -14.61
N SER A 528 -21.52 18.58 -13.88
CA SER A 528 -21.39 17.19 -14.37
C SER A 528 -20.00 16.91 -14.92
N ALA A 529 -18.98 17.13 -14.09
CA ALA A 529 -17.57 16.88 -14.36
C ALA A 529 -17.01 17.59 -15.61
N LYS A 530 -17.52 18.78 -15.97
CA LYS A 530 -16.97 19.58 -17.08
C LYS A 530 -15.88 20.54 -16.62
N LYS A 531 -15.93 20.94 -15.34
CA LYS A 531 -14.90 21.73 -14.66
C LYS A 531 -14.72 21.25 -13.23
N TRP A 532 -13.50 21.40 -12.75
CA TRP A 532 -13.08 21.02 -11.41
C TRP A 532 -12.58 22.22 -10.60
N ARG A 533 -12.95 22.25 -9.32
CA ARG A 533 -12.20 22.94 -8.27
C ARG A 533 -11.57 21.90 -7.37
N ASP A 534 -10.35 22.18 -6.94
CA ASP A 534 -9.79 21.64 -5.72
C ASP A 534 -10.74 21.87 -4.54
N ILE A 535 -10.84 20.89 -3.65
CA ILE A 535 -11.52 21.05 -2.35
C ILE A 535 -10.60 20.65 -1.18
N ASN A 536 -9.30 20.58 -1.45
CA ASN A 536 -8.18 20.43 -0.51
C ASN A 536 -8.07 21.71 0.35
N THR A 537 -9.05 21.95 1.21
CA THR A 537 -9.19 23.16 2.02
C THR A 537 -8.97 22.87 3.50
N LYS A 538 -8.82 23.94 4.29
CA LYS A 538 -8.56 23.94 5.73
C LYS A 538 -9.18 22.76 6.49
N GLY A 539 -8.34 22.04 7.22
CA GLY A 539 -8.69 20.86 8.01
C GLY A 539 -8.60 19.54 7.24
N PHE A 540 -7.97 19.54 6.06
CA PHE A 540 -7.74 18.36 5.24
C PHE A 540 -6.25 18.13 5.06
N SER A 541 -5.69 17.31 5.93
CA SER A 541 -4.26 17.01 6.00
C SER A 541 -4.05 15.52 5.69
N ALA A 542 -4.23 15.15 4.43
CA ALA A 542 -4.09 13.77 3.94
C ALA A 542 -2.71 13.46 3.33
N THR A 543 -1.83 14.47 3.24
CA THR A 543 -0.47 14.36 2.69
C THR A 543 0.34 13.27 3.39
N GLN A 544 0.85 12.32 2.59
CA GLN A 544 1.65 11.19 3.04
C GLN A 544 3.12 11.59 2.99
N PHE A 545 3.77 11.66 4.15
CA PHE A 545 5.21 11.93 4.27
C PHE A 545 5.97 10.63 4.51
N GLU A 546 6.93 10.34 3.64
CA GLU A 546 7.80 9.16 3.76
C GLU A 546 8.95 9.40 4.74
N SER A 547 9.51 10.62 4.75
CA SER A 547 10.47 11.06 5.75
C SER A 547 10.46 12.59 5.88
N ILE A 548 10.79 13.07 7.07
CA ILE A 548 10.95 14.49 7.38
C ILE A 548 12.31 14.69 8.06
N ALA A 549 13.03 15.73 7.66
CA ALA A 549 14.26 16.19 8.31
C ALA A 549 14.09 17.64 8.79
N VAL A 550 14.67 17.94 9.96
CA VAL A 550 14.62 19.27 10.60
C VAL A 550 16.04 19.81 10.74
N HIS A 551 16.20 21.11 10.53
CA HIS A 551 17.49 21.80 10.68
C HIS A 551 17.96 21.81 12.15
N PRO A 552 19.25 21.53 12.43
CA PRO A 552 19.77 21.29 13.79
C PRO A 552 19.54 22.43 14.78
N THR A 553 19.39 23.67 14.28
CA THR A 553 19.23 24.88 15.12
C THR A 553 17.98 25.70 14.79
N ASN A 554 17.16 25.30 13.81
CA ASN A 554 15.95 26.05 13.44
C ASN A 554 14.75 25.12 13.20
N LYS A 555 13.85 25.06 14.18
CA LYS A 555 12.61 24.26 14.12
C LYS A 555 11.62 24.68 13.03
N ASN A 556 11.79 25.87 12.43
CA ASN A 556 10.99 26.35 11.30
C ASN A 556 11.67 26.08 9.94
N PHE A 557 12.73 25.26 9.92
CA PHE A 557 13.38 24.83 8.70
C PHE A 557 13.30 23.30 8.66
N SER A 558 12.49 22.76 7.76
CA SER A 558 12.37 21.32 7.56
C SER A 558 11.99 20.97 6.12
N ILE A 559 12.58 19.90 5.59
CA ILE A 559 12.16 19.30 4.32
C ILE A 559 11.56 17.91 4.56
N GLY A 560 10.61 17.50 3.74
CA GLY A 560 10.06 16.15 3.77
C GLY A 560 9.56 15.71 2.40
N GLY A 561 9.91 14.50 1.98
CA GLY A 561 9.38 13.89 0.77
C GLY A 561 7.94 13.42 0.98
N THR A 562 7.11 13.60 -0.03
CA THR A 562 5.71 13.18 -0.05
C THR A 562 5.38 12.37 -1.30
N GLN A 563 4.60 11.31 -1.10
CA GLN A 563 4.10 10.45 -2.19
C GLN A 563 3.39 11.29 -3.26
N ASP A 564 3.88 11.23 -4.50
CA ASP A 564 3.38 11.87 -5.74
C ASP A 564 3.24 13.41 -5.70
N ASN A 565 3.56 14.03 -4.56
CA ASN A 565 3.33 15.45 -4.29
C ASN A 565 4.64 16.23 -4.08
N GLY A 566 5.78 15.56 -4.23
CA GLY A 566 7.12 16.16 -4.31
C GLY A 566 7.82 16.27 -2.96
N THR A 567 8.92 17.02 -2.93
CA THR A 567 9.59 17.36 -1.67
C THR A 567 9.09 18.70 -1.16
N ILE A 568 8.54 18.73 0.04
CA ILE A 568 7.96 19.92 0.67
C ILE A 568 8.98 20.56 1.60
N PHE A 569 9.19 21.88 1.45
CA PHE A 569 10.09 22.68 2.28
C PHE A 569 9.31 23.72 3.09
N PHE A 570 9.33 23.56 4.41
CA PHE A 570 8.96 24.59 5.38
C PHE A 570 10.18 25.49 5.65
N LYS A 571 10.10 26.74 5.20
CA LYS A 571 11.18 27.74 5.24
C LYS A 571 11.18 28.52 6.56
N PRO A 572 12.35 29.06 7.00
CA PRO A 572 12.49 29.84 8.24
C PRO A 572 11.50 30.99 8.45
N ASP A 573 11.00 31.58 7.36
CA ASP A 573 10.02 32.67 7.34
C ASP A 573 8.58 32.22 7.63
N GLY A 574 8.34 30.91 7.70
CA GLY A 574 7.04 30.29 7.92
C GLY A 574 6.30 29.93 6.62
N SER A 575 6.90 30.12 5.45
CA SER A 575 6.32 29.66 4.18
C SER A 575 6.52 28.16 3.97
N ILE A 576 5.54 27.51 3.34
CA ILE A 576 5.63 26.11 2.88
C ILE A 576 5.56 26.12 1.36
N VAL A 577 6.55 25.53 0.71
CA VAL A 577 6.63 25.42 -0.75
C VAL A 577 6.93 23.99 -1.15
N ARG A 578 6.56 23.62 -2.39
CA ARG A 578 7.20 22.48 -3.06
C ARG A 578 8.62 22.94 -3.44
N ALA A 579 9.60 22.11 -3.11
CA ALA A 579 11.03 22.37 -3.28
C ALA A 579 11.60 21.59 -4.47
N ASP A 580 11.01 20.45 -4.80
CA ASP A 580 11.21 19.77 -6.08
C ASP A 580 9.94 18.97 -6.47
N PHE A 581 9.76 18.73 -7.77
CA PHE A 581 8.58 18.08 -8.37
C PHE A 581 8.65 16.53 -8.25
N GLY A 582 7.66 15.79 -8.75
CA GLY A 582 7.65 14.32 -8.81
C GLY A 582 7.41 13.65 -7.47
N ASP A 583 7.92 12.44 -7.28
CA ASP A 583 7.62 11.63 -6.10
C ASP A 583 8.71 11.70 -5.01
N GLY A 584 8.37 12.20 -3.81
CA GLY A 584 9.33 12.57 -2.78
C GLY A 584 9.55 11.51 -1.69
N GLY A 585 10.79 11.01 -1.56
CA GLY A 585 11.15 9.97 -0.58
C GLY A 585 11.88 10.47 0.68
N TYR A 586 13.02 9.84 0.97
CA TYR A 586 13.80 10.04 2.19
C TYR A 586 14.53 11.40 2.21
N ALA A 587 13.98 12.38 2.92
CA ALA A 587 14.61 13.68 3.16
C ALA A 587 15.67 13.69 4.28
N LEU A 588 16.76 14.44 4.10
CA LEU A 588 17.82 14.71 5.09
C LEU A 588 18.31 16.17 5.04
N ILE A 589 18.66 16.75 6.19
CA ILE A 589 19.32 18.05 6.32
C ILE A 589 20.64 17.83 7.07
N ASP A 590 21.75 18.40 6.58
CA ASP A 590 23.04 18.35 7.28
C ASP A 590 22.93 18.94 8.70
N GLN A 591 23.26 18.11 9.70
CA GLN A 591 23.14 18.43 11.12
C GLN A 591 24.34 19.23 11.66
N SER A 592 25.36 19.48 10.83
CA SER A 592 26.47 20.41 11.13
C SER A 592 26.20 21.85 10.66
N ALA A 593 25.08 22.09 9.97
CA ALA A 593 24.66 23.39 9.46
C ALA A 593 24.59 24.48 10.55
N LYS A 594 25.22 25.63 10.28
CA LYS A 594 25.43 26.73 11.24
C LYS A 594 24.54 27.96 11.00
N ASN A 595 23.87 28.01 9.85
CA ASN A 595 22.98 29.07 9.39
C ASN A 595 21.91 28.45 8.48
N THR A 596 20.97 29.25 8.01
CA THR A 596 19.89 28.81 7.11
C THR A 596 20.07 29.29 5.67
N GLU A 597 21.31 29.46 5.22
CA GLU A 597 21.66 29.96 3.89
C GLU A 597 22.47 28.89 3.13
N GLU A 598 23.63 28.52 3.68
CA GLU A 598 24.55 27.49 3.16
C GLU A 598 24.23 26.16 3.86
N VAL A 599 23.05 25.62 3.57
CA VAL A 599 22.54 24.36 4.12
C VAL A 599 22.56 23.29 3.03
N THR A 600 23.31 22.21 3.26
CA THR A 600 23.22 21.02 2.42
C THR A 600 21.98 20.21 2.78
N MET A 601 21.19 19.90 1.76
CA MET A 601 19.95 19.12 1.87
C MET A 601 19.94 18.00 0.85
N TYR A 602 19.28 16.90 1.20
CA TYR A 602 19.16 15.72 0.36
C TYR A 602 17.72 15.20 0.37
N HIS A 603 17.29 14.58 -0.73
CA HIS A 603 16.13 13.70 -0.72
C HIS A 603 16.29 12.57 -1.74
N THR A 604 15.58 11.46 -1.55
CA THR A 604 15.38 10.47 -2.62
C THR A 604 14.14 10.77 -3.44
N TYR A 605 14.14 10.19 -4.63
CA TYR A 605 13.00 10.02 -5.53
C TYR A 605 12.52 8.58 -5.49
N PHE A 606 11.54 8.24 -6.32
CA PHE A 606 11.37 6.87 -6.80
C PHE A 606 12.72 6.31 -7.32
N ASN A 607 12.98 5.04 -7.05
CA ASN A 607 14.21 4.33 -7.40
C ASN A 607 13.84 2.97 -8.02
N VAL A 608 14.46 2.61 -9.15
CA VAL A 608 14.15 1.41 -9.94
C VAL A 608 15.41 0.63 -10.31
N THR A 609 15.42 -0.64 -9.89
CA THR A 609 16.49 -1.59 -10.20
C THR A 609 16.67 -1.74 -11.72
N ASN A 610 17.89 -1.57 -12.21
CA ASN A 610 18.33 -1.53 -13.62
C ASN A 610 17.97 -0.27 -14.43
N ASP A 611 17.33 0.76 -13.86
CA ASP A 611 16.96 1.98 -14.61
C ASP A 611 17.44 3.30 -14.00
N LEU A 612 17.08 3.59 -12.74
CA LEU A 612 17.41 4.84 -12.03
C LEU A 612 17.63 4.54 -10.54
N ILE A 613 18.83 4.78 -10.02
CA ILE A 613 19.12 4.64 -8.59
C ILE A 613 19.97 5.82 -8.10
N GLY A 614 19.49 6.55 -7.09
CA GLY A 614 20.21 7.66 -6.49
C GLY A 614 19.35 8.60 -5.63
N PHE A 615 19.89 9.79 -5.39
CA PHE A 615 19.30 10.84 -4.57
C PHE A 615 19.69 12.23 -5.10
N SER A 616 18.85 13.23 -4.82
CA SER A 616 19.10 14.62 -5.19
C SER A 616 19.67 15.43 -4.03
N ARG A 617 20.44 16.48 -4.35
CA ARG A 617 21.11 17.36 -3.39
C ARG A 617 21.16 18.81 -3.85
N VAL A 618 20.97 19.73 -2.91
CA VAL A 618 21.40 21.13 -3.01
C VAL A 618 22.36 21.48 -1.87
N LEU A 619 23.26 22.42 -2.11
CA LEU A 619 24.22 22.96 -1.15
C LEU A 619 23.74 24.27 -0.50
N LYS A 620 22.70 24.90 -1.08
CA LYS A 620 22.17 26.20 -0.65
C LYS A 620 20.67 26.19 -0.51
N THR A 621 20.19 26.91 0.50
CA THR A 621 18.76 27.09 0.78
C THR A 621 18.02 27.86 -0.31
N SER A 622 18.71 28.75 -1.02
CA SER A 622 18.16 29.48 -2.17
C SER A 622 17.97 28.61 -3.42
N CYS A 623 18.62 27.45 -3.48
CA CYS A 623 18.53 26.51 -4.61
C CYS A 623 17.58 25.34 -4.35
N ALA A 624 16.91 25.30 -3.19
CA ALA A 624 15.84 24.35 -2.91
C ALA A 624 14.54 24.78 -3.62
N GLU A 625 14.59 24.75 -4.95
CA GLU A 625 13.49 25.02 -5.88
C GLU A 625 13.57 24.09 -7.11
N GLU A 626 12.45 23.95 -7.81
CA GLU A 626 12.25 22.91 -8.83
C GLU A 626 13.29 22.97 -9.96
N GLY A 627 13.95 21.83 -10.22
CA GLY A 627 14.99 21.70 -11.25
C GLY A 627 16.38 22.23 -10.87
N GLU A 628 16.57 22.79 -9.68
CA GLU A 628 17.87 23.28 -9.19
C GLU A 628 18.61 22.26 -8.28
N TRP A 629 18.10 21.03 -8.17
CA TRP A 629 18.72 19.95 -7.40
C TRP A 629 19.58 19.04 -8.29
N SER A 630 20.83 18.79 -7.88
CA SER A 630 21.70 17.85 -8.60
C SER A 630 21.39 16.40 -8.23
N PHE A 631 21.16 15.56 -9.24
CA PHE A 631 21.02 14.11 -9.08
C PHE A 631 22.39 13.41 -8.92
N LEU A 632 22.51 12.63 -7.84
CA LEU A 632 23.72 11.89 -7.47
C LEU A 632 23.40 10.39 -7.40
N GLY A 633 23.81 9.64 -8.43
CA GLY A 633 23.43 8.22 -8.51
C GLY A 633 23.93 7.51 -9.76
N ARG A 634 23.03 6.79 -10.42
CA ARG A 634 23.23 6.15 -11.72
C ARG A 634 21.89 5.99 -12.44
N TYR A 635 21.89 6.19 -13.76
CA TYR A 635 20.75 5.88 -14.62
C TYR A 635 21.18 5.42 -16.02
N THR A 636 20.21 5.12 -16.88
CA THR A 636 20.45 4.74 -18.29
C THR A 636 20.71 5.97 -19.17
N GLY A 637 21.92 6.08 -19.73
CA GLY A 637 22.31 7.19 -20.62
C GLY A 637 23.54 7.96 -20.15
N ASP A 638 23.64 9.22 -20.59
CA ASP A 638 24.70 10.16 -20.25
C ASP A 638 24.27 11.08 -19.09
N VAL A 639 25.24 11.56 -18.30
CA VAL A 639 25.01 12.52 -17.21
C VAL A 639 24.49 13.85 -17.77
N ASP A 640 23.44 14.42 -17.16
CA ASP A 640 22.96 15.75 -17.54
C ASP A 640 24.07 16.80 -17.27
N PRO A 641 24.48 17.59 -18.28
CA PRO A 641 25.54 18.58 -18.13
C PRO A 641 25.07 19.88 -17.46
N THR A 642 23.83 19.96 -16.98
CA THR A 642 23.26 21.14 -16.32
C THR A 642 24.06 21.52 -15.08
N VAL A 643 24.27 22.83 -14.93
CA VAL A 643 24.93 23.44 -13.76
C VAL A 643 23.86 24.22 -13.01
N HIS A 644 23.57 23.78 -11.79
CA HIS A 644 22.52 24.36 -10.94
C HIS A 644 23.03 25.61 -10.20
N CYS A 645 22.13 26.36 -9.56
CA CYS A 645 22.41 27.69 -9.02
C CYS A 645 23.42 27.73 -7.87
N ASP A 646 23.73 26.61 -7.24
CA ASP A 646 24.80 26.49 -6.24
C ASP A 646 26.18 26.14 -6.85
N GLY A 647 26.21 25.83 -8.15
CA GLY A 647 27.40 25.46 -8.92
C GLY A 647 27.66 23.94 -8.98
N SER A 648 26.80 23.08 -8.43
CA SER A 648 26.90 21.64 -8.65
C SER A 648 26.29 21.19 -9.98
N THR A 649 26.50 19.91 -10.31
CA THR A 649 25.99 19.22 -11.50
C THR A 649 25.56 17.82 -11.10
N ASP A 650 24.71 17.22 -11.92
CA ASP A 650 24.43 15.80 -11.89
C ASP A 650 25.71 14.96 -12.02
N ARG A 651 25.64 13.73 -11.49
CA ARG A 651 26.83 12.87 -11.37
C ARG A 651 26.52 11.39 -11.22
N PHE A 652 27.31 10.58 -11.94
CA PHE A 652 27.52 9.18 -11.56
C PHE A 652 28.49 9.06 -10.38
N ASN A 653 27.97 8.68 -9.21
CA ASN A 653 28.69 8.76 -7.93
C ASN A 653 29.27 7.41 -7.43
N GLY A 654 28.97 6.29 -8.08
CA GLY A 654 29.48 4.96 -7.73
C GLY A 654 28.43 3.96 -7.25
N ILE A 655 27.19 4.41 -7.02
CA ILE A 655 26.03 3.50 -6.84
C ILE A 655 25.85 2.65 -8.10
N GLN A 656 25.59 1.35 -7.93
CA GLN A 656 25.41 0.42 -9.06
C GLN A 656 23.95 0.33 -9.47
N LEU A 657 23.68 0.40 -10.77
CA LEU A 657 22.32 0.31 -11.31
C LEU A 657 21.68 -1.07 -11.16
N THR A 658 22.51 -2.10 -10.96
CA THR A 658 22.09 -3.50 -10.85
C THR A 658 21.69 -3.93 -9.44
N ASP A 659 21.90 -3.07 -8.44
CA ASP A 659 21.55 -3.39 -7.05
C ASP A 659 20.03 -3.39 -6.87
N SER A 660 19.52 -4.30 -6.04
CA SER A 660 18.11 -4.31 -5.66
C SER A 660 17.81 -3.08 -4.80
N VAL A 661 16.81 -2.28 -5.12
CA VAL A 661 16.50 -1.04 -4.39
C VAL A 661 15.01 -0.90 -4.07
N ASN A 662 14.71 -0.22 -2.98
CA ASN A 662 13.37 0.21 -2.62
C ASN A 662 12.95 1.44 -3.40
N PHE A 663 11.66 1.54 -3.72
CA PHE A 663 11.06 2.68 -4.42
C PHE A 663 11.46 4.00 -3.74
N TYR A 664 11.22 4.13 -2.43
CA TYR A 664 11.89 5.13 -1.59
C TYR A 664 13.13 4.52 -0.93
N ALA A 665 14.29 4.67 -1.59
CA ALA A 665 15.56 4.20 -1.03
C ALA A 665 15.87 4.92 0.30
N PRO A 666 16.24 4.21 1.38
CA PRO A 666 16.53 4.84 2.66
C PRO A 666 17.88 5.55 2.66
N MET A 667 17.93 6.70 3.32
CA MET A 667 19.16 7.45 3.58
C MET A 667 19.33 7.74 5.07
N ALA A 668 20.59 7.90 5.50
CA ALA A 668 20.93 8.34 6.86
C ALA A 668 22.18 9.23 6.89
N LEU A 669 22.34 9.98 7.98
CA LEU A 669 23.54 10.77 8.26
C LEU A 669 24.37 10.13 9.37
N GLY A 670 25.70 10.13 9.20
CA GLY A 670 26.68 9.81 10.23
C GLY A 670 27.33 11.06 10.85
N PRO A 671 28.33 10.89 11.73
CA PRO A 671 28.87 11.94 12.61
C PRO A 671 29.83 12.96 11.96
N GLY A 672 30.00 12.95 10.63
CA GLY A 672 30.91 13.87 9.92
C GLY A 672 30.63 15.37 10.12
N THR A 673 31.52 16.22 9.59
CA THR A 673 31.27 17.67 9.44
C THR A 673 31.90 18.19 8.13
N PRO A 674 31.12 18.39 7.04
CA PRO A 674 29.70 18.03 6.86
C PRO A 674 29.41 16.56 7.15
N ASN A 675 28.16 16.25 7.53
CA ASN A 675 27.78 14.90 7.90
C ASN A 675 28.10 13.90 6.79
N THR A 676 28.58 12.73 7.19
CA THR A 676 28.72 11.59 6.29
C THR A 676 27.33 11.12 5.85
N VAL A 677 27.19 10.72 4.58
CA VAL A 677 25.91 10.35 3.98
C VAL A 677 25.91 8.86 3.69
N TYR A 678 24.81 8.18 4.02
CA TYR A 678 24.57 6.78 3.71
C TYR A 678 23.34 6.64 2.80
N PHE A 679 23.40 5.67 1.88
CA PHE A 679 22.32 5.30 0.96
C PHE A 679 22.21 3.78 0.90
N GLY A 680 20.98 3.26 0.90
CA GLY A 680 20.70 1.83 0.93
C GLY A 680 20.07 1.30 -0.37
N THR A 681 20.79 0.37 -1.02
CA THR A 681 20.20 -0.62 -1.93
C THR A 681 20.15 -1.96 -1.17
N ASP A 682 20.35 -3.12 -1.80
CA ASP A 682 20.78 -4.34 -1.08
C ASP A 682 22.24 -4.22 -0.57
N THR A 683 22.95 -3.18 -1.01
CA THR A 683 24.29 -2.77 -0.60
C THR A 683 24.22 -1.45 0.19
N LEU A 684 24.96 -1.35 1.29
CA LEU A 684 25.06 -0.10 2.05
C LEU A 684 26.22 0.75 1.49
N TYR A 685 25.92 1.95 1.00
CA TYR A 685 26.89 2.92 0.53
C TYR A 685 27.15 4.03 1.57
N TRP A 686 28.31 4.67 1.46
CA TRP A 686 28.78 5.74 2.33
C TRP A 686 29.58 6.80 1.57
N SER A 687 29.44 8.07 1.96
CA SER A 687 30.23 9.21 1.47
C SER A 687 30.64 10.13 2.61
N ASN A 688 31.84 10.70 2.50
CA ASN A 688 32.33 11.85 3.27
C ASN A 688 32.54 13.12 2.41
N ASP A 689 32.10 13.10 1.16
CA ASP A 689 32.20 14.19 0.18
C ASP A 689 30.81 14.66 -0.28
N GLN A 690 29.85 14.66 0.64
CA GLN A 690 28.46 15.11 0.46
C GLN A 690 27.73 14.37 -0.69
N GLY A 691 28.04 13.10 -0.93
CA GLY A 691 27.42 12.26 -1.94
C GLY A 691 28.06 12.31 -3.33
N ASN A 692 29.15 13.07 -3.53
CA ASN A 692 29.85 13.14 -4.81
C ASN A 692 30.51 11.80 -5.19
N THR A 693 30.94 11.02 -4.19
CA THR A 693 31.48 9.66 -4.34
C THR A 693 30.92 8.74 -3.26
N MET A 694 30.23 7.69 -3.67
CA MET A 694 29.59 6.70 -2.81
C MET A 694 30.39 5.40 -2.82
N PHE A 695 30.90 4.99 -1.65
CA PHE A 695 31.69 3.77 -1.46
C PHE A 695 30.86 2.67 -0.81
N PRO A 696 30.86 1.42 -1.31
CA PRO A 696 30.17 0.31 -0.66
C PRO A 696 30.89 -0.06 0.65
N VAL A 697 30.17 -0.04 1.77
CA VAL A 697 30.69 -0.35 3.12
C VAL A 697 30.15 -1.66 3.70
N SER A 698 29.18 -2.31 3.03
CA SER A 698 28.82 -3.71 3.29
C SER A 698 29.72 -4.72 2.55
N ALA A 699 30.58 -4.26 1.63
CA ALA A 699 31.52 -5.03 0.78
C ALA A 699 30.90 -6.09 -0.17
N SER A 700 29.60 -6.32 -0.07
CA SER A 700 28.73 -7.08 -0.98
C SER A 700 27.28 -6.64 -0.72
N PRO A 701 26.30 -7.04 -1.54
CA PRO A 701 24.90 -7.09 -1.11
C PRO A 701 24.81 -7.85 0.22
N ILE A 702 24.04 -7.31 1.17
CA ILE A 702 23.86 -7.90 2.50
C ILE A 702 23.07 -9.21 2.36
N GLU A 703 21.94 -9.14 1.65
CA GLU A 703 21.21 -10.28 1.12
C GLU A 703 20.83 -9.99 -0.34
N THR A 704 21.28 -10.82 -1.29
CA THR A 704 21.01 -10.60 -2.72
C THR A 704 19.51 -10.64 -3.01
N GLY A 705 18.98 -9.58 -3.60
CA GLY A 705 17.55 -9.49 -3.93
C GLY A 705 16.66 -8.97 -2.80
N VAL A 706 17.22 -8.55 -1.66
CA VAL A 706 16.46 -7.98 -0.54
C VAL A 706 17.00 -6.57 -0.23
N PRO A 707 16.28 -5.50 -0.63
CA PRO A 707 16.71 -4.13 -0.35
C PRO A 707 16.80 -3.81 1.14
N ILE A 708 17.65 -2.85 1.49
CA ILE A 708 17.62 -2.16 2.78
C ILE A 708 16.36 -1.28 2.83
N SER A 709 15.59 -1.42 3.91
CA SER A 709 14.39 -0.64 4.22
C SER A 709 14.65 0.48 5.24
N ALA A 710 15.63 0.29 6.14
CA ALA A 710 15.99 1.28 7.14
C ALA A 710 17.49 1.27 7.48
N ILE A 711 18.04 2.46 7.74
CA ILE A 711 19.45 2.66 8.12
C ILE A 711 19.51 3.44 9.44
N GLY A 712 20.22 2.89 10.44
CA GLY A 712 20.60 3.57 11.66
C GLY A 712 22.12 3.69 11.76
N VAL A 713 22.62 4.91 11.95
CA VAL A 713 24.06 5.20 12.12
C VAL A 713 24.24 5.90 13.46
N SER A 714 25.27 5.50 14.22
CA SER A 714 25.53 6.14 15.51
C SER A 714 26.08 7.55 15.32
N PRO A 715 25.53 8.58 15.99
CA PRO A 715 26.10 9.92 15.97
C PRO A 715 27.44 10.03 16.73
N MET A 716 27.97 8.92 17.26
CA MET A 716 29.30 8.82 17.84
C MET A 716 30.36 8.23 16.90
N SER A 717 29.98 7.45 15.87
CA SER A 717 30.94 6.80 14.95
C SER A 717 30.30 6.18 13.70
N ASP A 718 30.84 6.45 12.51
CA ASP A 718 30.56 5.75 11.24
C ASP A 718 30.85 4.23 11.28
N SER A 719 31.59 3.77 12.31
CA SER A 719 31.86 2.35 12.54
C SER A 719 30.68 1.59 13.15
N ILE A 720 29.71 2.31 13.74
CA ILE A 720 28.57 1.73 14.47
C ILE A 720 27.30 1.95 13.66
N ARG A 721 26.80 0.88 13.04
CA ARG A 721 25.73 0.91 12.04
C ARG A 721 24.80 -0.27 12.26
N VAL A 722 23.50 -0.04 12.05
CA VAL A 722 22.45 -1.07 12.04
C VAL A 722 21.59 -0.83 10.79
N VAL A 723 21.23 -1.88 10.07
CA VAL A 723 20.36 -1.82 8.90
C VAL A 723 19.27 -2.88 8.99
N GLY A 724 18.07 -2.54 8.53
CA GLY A 724 16.94 -3.45 8.38
C GLY A 724 16.63 -3.66 6.90
N LEU A 725 16.21 -4.86 6.53
CA LEU A 725 15.82 -5.21 5.17
C LEU A 725 14.30 -5.39 5.04
N ASP A 726 13.79 -5.45 3.81
CA ASP A 726 12.36 -5.64 3.51
C ASP A 726 11.74 -6.91 4.13
N ASP A 727 12.51 -7.99 4.22
CA ASP A 727 12.06 -9.26 4.81
C ASP A 727 11.95 -9.22 6.35
N GLY A 728 12.38 -8.12 6.97
CA GLY A 728 12.44 -7.94 8.42
C GLY A 728 13.71 -8.44 9.09
N SER A 729 14.68 -8.95 8.33
CA SER A 729 16.02 -9.21 8.85
C SER A 729 16.71 -7.90 9.28
N VAL A 730 17.60 -8.01 10.27
CA VAL A 730 18.34 -6.86 10.83
C VAL A 730 19.80 -7.24 10.99
N TYR A 731 20.67 -6.35 10.56
CA TYR A 731 22.11 -6.52 10.54
C TYR A 731 22.82 -5.37 11.25
N ALA A 732 23.95 -5.62 11.93
CA ALA A 732 24.70 -4.57 12.62
C ALA A 732 26.22 -4.76 12.59
N THR A 733 26.95 -3.69 12.90
CA THR A 733 28.42 -3.68 13.10
C THR A 733 28.82 -2.57 14.06
N VAL A 734 29.95 -2.75 14.77
CA VAL A 734 30.60 -1.74 15.63
C VAL A 734 32.03 -1.40 15.21
N THR A 735 32.55 -2.09 14.19
CA THR A 735 33.96 -2.01 13.79
C THR A 735 34.18 -1.26 12.49
N GLY A 736 33.10 -0.83 11.82
CA GLY A 736 33.13 -0.34 10.44
C GLY A 736 33.38 -1.43 9.39
N GLY A 737 33.59 -2.69 9.81
CA GLY A 737 33.68 -3.85 8.94
C GLY A 737 32.31 -4.41 8.51
N ALA A 738 32.32 -5.68 8.10
CA ALA A 738 31.13 -6.40 7.65
C ALA A 738 29.99 -6.36 8.68
N LEU A 739 28.76 -6.35 8.15
CA LEU A 739 27.52 -6.38 8.90
C LEU A 739 27.16 -7.84 9.28
N VAL A 740 26.61 -8.04 10.48
CA VAL A 740 26.26 -9.36 11.04
C VAL A 740 24.77 -9.41 11.39
N ASN A 741 24.09 -10.48 11.01
CA ASN A 741 22.66 -10.68 11.27
C ASN A 741 22.40 -10.82 12.78
N LEU A 742 21.51 -9.99 13.32
CA LEU A 742 21.13 -9.97 14.75
C LEU A 742 20.15 -11.08 15.14
N ASN A 743 19.55 -11.78 14.18
CA ASN A 743 18.61 -12.89 14.40
C ASN A 743 17.43 -12.55 15.32
N VAL A 744 16.90 -11.32 15.21
CA VAL A 744 15.81 -10.73 16.02
C VAL A 744 14.47 -11.49 16.02
N GLY A 745 14.34 -12.58 15.26
CA GLY A 745 13.15 -13.44 15.23
C GLY A 745 11.92 -12.88 14.48
N ILE A 746 11.90 -11.58 14.20
CA ILE A 746 10.85 -10.89 13.44
C ILE A 746 11.15 -11.00 11.93
N ARG A 747 10.09 -11.08 11.10
CA ARG A 747 10.13 -11.21 9.63
C ARG A 747 9.04 -10.37 8.95
N VAL A 748 9.02 -9.08 9.30
CA VAL A 748 8.11 -8.07 8.76
C VAL A 748 8.94 -6.83 8.41
N TYR A 749 8.58 -6.09 7.37
CA TYR A 749 9.30 -4.90 6.89
C TYR A 749 9.79 -3.97 8.01
N VAL A 750 11.06 -3.59 7.99
CA VAL A 750 11.64 -2.67 9.00
C VAL A 750 11.41 -1.23 8.57
N SER A 751 10.44 -0.55 9.20
CA SER A 751 10.00 0.79 8.82
C SER A 751 10.94 1.91 9.28
N ARG A 752 11.65 1.73 10.40
CA ARG A 752 12.63 2.72 10.88
C ARG A 752 13.63 2.09 11.84
N ILE A 753 14.86 2.62 11.83
CA ILE A 753 15.88 2.34 12.84
C ILE A 753 16.38 3.68 13.39
N VAL A 754 16.45 3.80 14.71
CA VAL A 754 16.99 4.98 15.40
C VAL A 754 18.01 4.52 16.42
N MET A 755 19.23 5.04 16.31
CA MET A 755 20.29 4.81 17.30
C MET A 755 20.08 5.74 18.50
N ASP A 756 20.32 5.27 19.72
CA ASP A 756 20.38 6.17 20.87
C ASP A 756 21.55 7.16 20.70
N PRO A 757 21.33 8.48 20.93
CA PRO A 757 22.32 9.51 20.63
C PRO A 757 23.52 9.52 21.60
N VAL A 758 23.43 8.86 22.74
CA VAL A 758 24.47 8.85 23.79
C VAL A 758 24.90 7.44 24.21
N ASN A 759 24.13 6.40 23.89
CA ASN A 759 24.45 5.00 24.15
C ASN A 759 24.56 4.20 22.83
N PRO A 760 25.78 3.87 22.35
CA PRO A 760 25.95 3.17 21.08
C PRO A 760 25.42 1.73 21.09
N ASP A 761 25.17 1.17 22.27
CA ASP A 761 24.71 -0.20 22.47
C ASP A 761 23.16 -0.31 22.50
N VAL A 762 22.42 0.81 22.36
CA VAL A 762 20.94 0.83 22.30
C VAL A 762 20.46 1.25 20.91
N VAL A 763 19.61 0.41 20.32
CA VAL A 763 18.92 0.70 19.06
C VAL A 763 17.42 0.45 19.18
N TYR A 764 16.65 1.35 18.58
CA TYR A 764 15.20 1.31 18.46
C TYR A 764 14.84 0.89 17.04
N ILE A 765 14.18 -0.26 16.89
CA ILE A 765 13.79 -0.83 15.59
C ILE A 765 12.27 -0.88 15.51
N CYS A 766 11.71 -0.15 14.56
CA CYS A 766 10.29 -0.13 14.24
C CYS A 766 10.00 -1.05 13.05
N TYR A 767 8.99 -1.89 13.19
CA TYR A 767 8.48 -2.75 12.13
C TYR A 767 7.20 -2.18 11.51
N ASN A 768 6.80 -2.67 10.34
CA ASN A 768 5.47 -2.40 9.78
C ASN A 768 4.44 -3.41 10.33
N GLY A 769 3.15 -3.05 10.32
CA GLY A 769 2.03 -3.92 10.67
C GLY A 769 1.40 -3.67 12.04
N TYR A 770 0.06 -3.78 12.09
CA TYR A 770 -0.74 -3.64 13.30
C TYR A 770 -1.11 -5.02 13.87
N GLN A 771 -0.44 -5.48 14.93
CA GLN A 771 -0.89 -6.64 15.70
C GLN A 771 -1.68 -6.19 16.94
N LEU A 772 -3.02 -6.25 16.86
CA LEU A 772 -3.92 -5.81 17.94
C LEU A 772 -3.99 -6.76 19.14
N THR A 773 -3.30 -7.90 19.10
CA THR A 773 -3.03 -8.72 20.29
C THR A 773 -2.00 -7.98 21.16
N GLY A 774 -2.47 -7.35 22.25
CA GLY A 774 -1.72 -6.39 23.06
C GLY A 774 -0.53 -6.95 23.87
N SER A 775 0.41 -7.61 23.20
CA SER A 775 1.65 -8.18 23.76
C SER A 775 2.84 -8.16 22.80
N GLU A 776 2.69 -7.71 21.54
CA GLU A 776 3.79 -7.61 20.59
C GLU A 776 4.04 -6.14 20.23
N ASN A 777 5.09 -5.58 20.84
CA ASN A 777 5.52 -4.22 20.57
C ASN A 777 6.10 -4.14 19.14
N ILE A 778 5.56 -3.23 18.32
CA ILE A 778 6.09 -2.91 16.98
C ILE A 778 7.48 -2.24 17.07
N LEU A 779 7.87 -1.80 18.27
CA LEU A 779 9.20 -1.33 18.63
C LEU A 779 9.97 -2.41 19.40
N THR A 780 11.04 -2.93 18.82
CA THR A 780 12.03 -3.74 19.53
C THR A 780 13.20 -2.86 19.95
N VAL A 781 13.48 -2.82 21.26
CA VAL A 781 14.76 -2.33 21.78
C VAL A 781 15.72 -3.51 21.78
N VAL A 782 16.79 -3.41 20.99
CA VAL A 782 17.85 -4.41 20.97
C VAL A 782 19.09 -3.82 21.64
N GLU A 783 19.77 -4.63 22.45
CA GLU A 783 21.17 -4.43 22.81
C GLU A 783 22.02 -5.28 21.84
N PRO A 784 22.43 -4.79 20.67
CA PRO A 784 22.88 -5.67 19.57
C PRO A 784 24.18 -6.41 19.88
N PHE A 785 24.89 -5.94 20.89
CA PHE A 785 26.23 -6.37 21.28
C PHE A 785 26.26 -7.01 22.69
N GLY A 786 25.11 -7.02 23.38
CA GLY A 786 24.89 -7.56 24.72
C GLY A 786 25.57 -6.76 25.84
N GLY A 787 24.82 -6.37 26.88
CA GLY A 787 25.34 -5.63 28.04
C GLY A 787 26.66 -6.17 28.61
N GLY A 788 27.76 -5.52 28.21
CA GLY A 788 29.14 -5.93 28.48
C GLY A 788 30.15 -4.78 28.42
N ARG A 789 29.65 -3.53 28.54
CA ARG A 789 30.40 -2.30 28.76
C ARG A 789 29.92 -1.63 30.05
#